data_AF-N9HHY0-F1
#
_entry.id   AF-N9HHY0-F1
#
_cell.length_a   1.000
_cell.length_b   1.000
_cell.length_c   1.000
_cell.angle_alpha   90.00
_cell.angle_beta   90.00
_cell.angle_gamma   90.00
#
_symmetry.space_group_name_H-M   'P 1'
#
loop_
_entity.id
_entity.type
_entity.pdbx_description
1 polymer ?
#
loop_
_entity_poly.entity_id
_entity_poly.type
_entity_poly.pdbx_seq_one_letter_code
_entity_poly.pdbx_strand_id
1 'polypeptide(L)'
;MAKRTDIKSILIIGAGPIVIGQACEFDYSGAQACKALREEGYRVILVNSNPATIMTDPTMADATYIEPITWQTVAAIIEKERPDAVLPTMGGQTALNCALALDEHGILEKFNVELIGATKEAIEKAEDRKLFDQAMRKIGLECPKADVAESMEHALEIQARFGFPVIIRPSFTMGGSGGGIAYNKEEFIEICERGFDLSPTKQLLIDESLIGWKEYEMEVVRDKNDNCIIVCTIENFDPMGVHTGDSITVAPAQTLTDKEFQLLRNASLAVLREIGVETGGSNVQFGICPNTGRMVVIEMNPRVSRSSALASKATGFPIAKIAAKLAVGYTLDELKNDITGGTTPASFEPAIDYVVTKIPRFNFEKFPQADATLTTQMKSVGEVMAIGRNFQESVQKALRGLEVGASGFDEKIEVGAEGARDKILQELKVPGPERIWYVGDAFRHGFTLDEVFAATNIDRWFLIQIEDIIKTENQIKTLGFGDLNADNIRGFKRKGLSDLRIADLMGISQKQFRKHRWNLGVTPVYKRVDTCAAEFESDTAYMYSTYDEECEANPSNKDKIMVIGGGPNRIGQGIEFDYCCVHAALAMREDGYETIMVNCNPETVSTDYDTSDRLYFEPITLEDVLEIVRIEKPKGIIVQYGGQTPLKLARALEEAGAPIIGTSPDAIDRAEDRERFQQMIQRLQLRQPNNSIVKSAEEGMAEASKVGYPLVVRPSYVLGGRAMEIVYNDEELKRYLRDAVQASNEAPVLLDRFLDDAIEVDVDCVSDGKDVVIGGIMQHIEQAGIHSGDSACSIPPYSLSKEIQDEMRRQTVAMAKELGVIGLMNVQFAVKGEDVYILEVNPRASRTVPFVSKCIGESLAKVAARCMAGQSLESQGFTSEIIPEHFSVKEAVFPFNKFPGVDPILGPEMKSTGEVMGVGKTFGEAFYKAVLGANERLPGLPTEGEVKHAFISVRDSDKTRAAGIAKQLIDLGFKILATDGTFKVISDAGLECERVNKVTEGRPNIVDRIKNGEIHLVINTTEGKKAQEDSFSIRRSALQGKVYNTTTLNGADAVCQALAIKLPMDVYRLQDLTKG
;
A
#
# COMPACT_ATOMS: atom_id res chain seq x y z
N MET A 1 2.29 -41.35 2.32
CA MET A 1 2.02 -40.70 1.02
C MET A 1 1.84 -39.24 1.34
N ALA A 2 2.79 -38.40 0.92
CA ALA A 2 2.91 -37.03 1.40
C ALA A 2 1.79 -36.13 0.81
N LYS A 3 1.71 -36.00 -0.52
CA LYS A 3 0.68 -35.20 -1.19
C LYS A 3 -0.66 -35.92 -1.37
N ARG A 4 -1.76 -35.17 -1.28
CA ARG A 4 -3.13 -35.62 -1.58
C ARG A 4 -3.34 -35.92 -3.06
N THR A 5 -3.95 -37.06 -3.37
CA THR A 5 -4.19 -37.54 -4.75
C THR A 5 -5.65 -37.43 -5.20
N ASP A 6 -6.54 -37.17 -4.26
CA ASP A 6 -7.96 -36.92 -4.47
C ASP A 6 -8.24 -35.49 -4.97
N ILE A 7 -7.34 -34.55 -4.69
CA ILE A 7 -7.35 -33.18 -5.21
C ILE A 7 -6.43 -33.10 -6.44
N LYS A 8 -6.88 -32.43 -7.51
CA LYS A 8 -6.07 -32.14 -8.70
C LYS A 8 -6.06 -30.65 -9.05
N SER A 9 -7.12 -29.94 -8.70
CA SER A 9 -7.33 -28.54 -9.02
C SER A 9 -7.75 -27.75 -7.78
N ILE A 10 -7.09 -26.61 -7.58
CA ILE A 10 -7.24 -25.79 -6.37
C ILE A 10 -7.55 -24.35 -6.78
N LEU A 11 -8.62 -23.80 -6.24
CA LEU A 11 -8.96 -22.38 -6.32
C LEU A 11 -8.33 -21.62 -5.15
N ILE A 12 -7.46 -20.66 -5.44
CA ILE A 12 -6.96 -19.69 -4.48
C ILE A 12 -7.81 -18.41 -4.60
N ILE A 13 -8.27 -17.88 -3.47
CA ILE A 13 -8.94 -16.57 -3.42
C ILE A 13 -7.92 -15.53 -2.96
N GLY A 14 -7.61 -14.56 -3.82
CA GLY A 14 -6.73 -13.43 -3.49
C GLY A 14 -7.40 -12.39 -2.59
N ALA A 15 -6.63 -11.37 -2.20
CA ALA A 15 -7.12 -10.33 -1.28
C ALA A 15 -7.92 -9.21 -1.96
N GLY A 16 -7.76 -9.02 -3.28
CA GLY A 16 -8.31 -7.88 -4.00
C GLY A 16 -7.39 -6.65 -3.91
N PRO A 17 -7.94 -5.43 -4.00
CA PRO A 17 -7.16 -4.20 -4.00
C PRO A 17 -6.46 -3.94 -2.67
N ILE A 18 -5.37 -3.18 -2.73
CA ILE A 18 -4.61 -2.72 -1.56
C ILE A 18 -5.42 -1.66 -0.79
N VAL A 19 -5.64 -1.91 0.50
CA VAL A 19 -6.31 -0.98 1.44
C VAL A 19 -5.54 -0.90 2.76
N ILE A 20 -5.77 0.16 3.53
CA ILE A 20 -5.20 0.27 4.89
C ILE A 20 -5.66 -0.92 5.74
N GLY A 21 -4.70 -1.72 6.18
CA GLY A 21 -4.91 -2.95 6.94
C GLY A 21 -5.05 -4.23 6.11
N GLN A 22 -4.96 -4.18 4.79
CA GLN A 22 -4.86 -5.35 3.93
C GLN A 22 -4.07 -4.98 2.65
N ALA A 23 -2.77 -5.21 2.67
CA ALA A 23 -1.85 -4.65 1.68
C ALA A 23 -1.08 -5.72 0.90
N CYS A 24 0.20 -5.46 0.61
CA CYS A 24 1.02 -6.23 -0.33
C CYS A 24 1.37 -7.63 0.21
N GLU A 25 1.24 -7.85 1.52
CA GLU A 25 1.55 -9.11 2.20
C GLU A 25 0.79 -10.31 1.60
N PHE A 26 -0.37 -10.05 1.00
CA PHE A 26 -1.22 -11.06 0.37
C PHE A 26 -0.89 -11.32 -1.10
N ASP A 27 -0.25 -10.38 -1.82
CA ASP A 27 0.38 -10.72 -3.10
C ASP A 27 1.59 -11.62 -2.86
N TYR A 28 2.45 -11.26 -1.90
CA TYR A 28 3.57 -12.11 -1.48
C TYR A 28 3.11 -13.52 -1.09
N SER A 29 2.15 -13.61 -0.15
CA SER A 29 1.66 -14.90 0.32
C SER A 29 0.94 -15.70 -0.77
N GLY A 30 0.11 -15.01 -1.57
CA GLY A 30 -0.62 -15.60 -2.69
C GLY A 30 0.30 -16.10 -3.81
N ALA A 31 1.35 -15.36 -4.15
CA ALA A 31 2.36 -15.75 -5.13
C ALA A 31 3.14 -16.98 -4.65
N GLN A 32 3.54 -17.02 -3.37
CA GLN A 32 4.18 -18.20 -2.78
C GLN A 32 3.27 -19.43 -2.82
N ALA A 33 1.98 -19.27 -2.50
CA ALA A 33 1.01 -20.37 -2.57
C ALA A 33 0.81 -20.88 -4.01
N CYS A 34 0.69 -19.98 -4.99
CA CYS A 34 0.59 -20.35 -6.41
C CYS A 34 1.82 -21.16 -6.84
N LYS A 35 3.02 -20.65 -6.53
CA LYS A 35 4.29 -21.31 -6.86
C LYS A 35 4.38 -22.69 -6.20
N ALA A 36 4.10 -22.78 -4.90
CA ALA A 36 4.17 -24.03 -4.14
C ALA A 36 3.25 -25.11 -4.71
N LEU A 37 1.98 -24.79 -5.00
CA LEU A 37 1.03 -25.77 -5.51
C LEU A 37 1.34 -26.19 -6.94
N ARG A 38 1.84 -25.26 -7.77
CA ARG A 38 2.26 -25.54 -9.14
C ARG A 38 3.50 -26.46 -9.17
N GLU A 39 4.48 -26.25 -8.29
CA GLU A 39 5.65 -27.14 -8.13
C GLU A 39 5.23 -28.58 -7.78
N GLU A 40 4.17 -28.75 -7.00
CA GLU A 40 3.65 -30.07 -6.61
C GLU A 40 2.76 -30.73 -7.70
N GLY A 41 2.53 -30.03 -8.81
CA GLY A 41 1.80 -30.50 -9.98
C GLY A 41 0.28 -30.36 -9.87
N TYR A 42 -0.22 -29.49 -9.00
CA TYR A 42 -1.65 -29.14 -8.98
C TYR A 42 -1.98 -28.16 -10.09
N ARG A 43 -3.23 -28.24 -10.59
CA ARG A 43 -3.81 -27.21 -11.42
C ARG A 43 -4.26 -26.05 -10.54
N VAL A 44 -3.64 -24.88 -10.68
CA VAL A 44 -3.93 -23.70 -9.87
C VAL A 44 -4.90 -22.78 -10.61
N ILE A 45 -6.04 -22.49 -9.97
CA ILE A 45 -7.00 -21.48 -10.38
C ILE A 45 -6.88 -20.33 -9.37
N LEU A 46 -6.82 -19.10 -9.84
CA LEU A 46 -6.70 -17.93 -8.99
C LEU A 46 -7.75 -16.88 -9.37
N VAL A 47 -8.40 -16.29 -8.37
CA VAL A 47 -9.19 -15.07 -8.53
C VAL A 47 -8.61 -13.94 -7.68
N ASN A 48 -8.25 -12.81 -8.31
CA ASN A 48 -7.85 -11.60 -7.62
C ASN A 48 -8.11 -10.38 -8.52
N SER A 49 -8.89 -9.40 -8.05
CA SER A 49 -9.26 -8.21 -8.83
C SER A 49 -8.11 -7.20 -9.03
N ASN A 50 -7.01 -7.31 -8.28
CA ASN A 50 -5.90 -6.36 -8.34
C ASN A 50 -4.90 -6.72 -9.47
N PRO A 51 -4.77 -5.89 -10.53
CA PRO A 51 -3.92 -6.18 -11.68
C PRO A 51 -2.42 -5.96 -11.41
N ALA A 52 -2.07 -5.23 -10.35
CA ALA A 52 -0.69 -4.86 -10.03
C ALA A 52 0.09 -5.95 -9.27
N THR A 53 -0.50 -7.14 -9.14
CA THR A 53 0.04 -8.24 -8.35
C THR A 53 0.88 -9.18 -9.21
N ILE A 54 1.91 -9.78 -8.61
CA ILE A 54 2.69 -10.85 -9.26
C ILE A 54 1.88 -12.14 -9.31
N MET A 55 1.06 -12.44 -8.29
CA MET A 55 0.25 -13.65 -8.28
C MET A 55 -0.72 -13.75 -9.47
N THR A 56 -1.14 -12.61 -10.04
CA THR A 56 -2.02 -12.55 -11.24
C THR A 56 -1.26 -12.59 -12.56
N ASP A 57 0.06 -12.77 -12.56
CA ASP A 57 0.78 -13.01 -13.80
C ASP A 57 0.27 -14.28 -14.49
N PRO A 58 0.08 -14.26 -15.83
CA PRO A 58 -0.45 -15.41 -16.57
C PRO A 58 0.34 -16.71 -16.37
N THR A 59 1.61 -16.62 -15.98
CA THR A 59 2.54 -17.76 -15.79
C THR A 59 2.48 -18.37 -14.39
N MET A 60 1.89 -17.68 -13.41
CA MET A 60 1.88 -18.09 -12.00
C MET A 60 0.79 -19.13 -11.68
N ALA A 61 -0.30 -19.14 -12.45
CA ALA A 61 -1.41 -20.08 -12.30
C ALA A 61 -1.88 -20.60 -13.68
N ASP A 62 -2.61 -21.72 -13.69
CA ASP A 62 -3.15 -22.32 -14.92
C ASP A 62 -4.42 -21.60 -15.41
N ALA A 63 -5.17 -21.01 -14.49
CA ALA A 63 -6.33 -20.18 -14.80
C ALA A 63 -6.39 -18.97 -13.87
N THR A 64 -6.05 -17.79 -14.40
CA THR A 64 -6.04 -16.53 -13.66
C THR A 64 -7.26 -15.70 -14.03
N TYR A 65 -8.01 -15.28 -13.02
CA TYR A 65 -9.18 -14.41 -13.12
C TYR A 65 -8.89 -13.08 -12.43
N ILE A 66 -8.80 -12.01 -13.22
CA ILE A 66 -8.81 -10.64 -12.71
C ILE A 66 -10.26 -10.16 -12.73
N GLU A 67 -11.00 -10.57 -11.70
CA GLU A 67 -12.46 -10.40 -11.59
C GLU A 67 -12.84 -9.98 -10.15
N PRO A 68 -14.00 -9.33 -9.94
CA PRO A 68 -14.44 -8.90 -8.61
C PRO A 68 -14.59 -10.07 -7.64
N ILE A 69 -14.07 -9.92 -6.42
CA ILE A 69 -14.06 -10.99 -5.40
C ILE A 69 -15.38 -10.98 -4.61
N THR A 70 -16.47 -11.26 -5.30
CA THR A 70 -17.80 -11.46 -4.71
C THR A 70 -18.18 -12.93 -4.82
N TRP A 71 -19.01 -13.43 -3.89
CA TRP A 71 -19.40 -14.86 -3.91
C TRP A 71 -20.10 -15.23 -5.23
N GLN A 72 -20.84 -14.30 -5.85
CA GLN A 72 -21.51 -14.53 -7.14
C GLN A 72 -20.50 -14.74 -8.26
N THR A 73 -19.49 -13.87 -8.34
CA THR A 73 -18.43 -13.98 -9.35
C THR A 73 -17.61 -15.25 -9.13
N VAL A 74 -17.22 -15.54 -7.89
CA VAL A 74 -16.43 -16.73 -7.57
C VAL A 74 -17.25 -18.01 -7.79
N ALA A 75 -18.56 -18.00 -7.55
CA ALA A 75 -19.45 -19.11 -7.90
C ALA A 75 -19.48 -19.37 -9.42
N ALA A 76 -19.48 -18.32 -10.25
CA ALA A 76 -19.39 -18.46 -11.70
C ALA A 76 -18.04 -19.05 -12.14
N ILE A 77 -16.94 -18.68 -11.47
CA ILE A 77 -15.62 -19.27 -11.70
C ILE A 77 -15.62 -20.75 -11.29
N ILE A 78 -16.17 -21.10 -10.12
CA ILE A 78 -16.28 -22.50 -9.66
C ILE A 78 -17.11 -23.33 -10.65
N GLU A 79 -18.23 -22.79 -11.14
CA GLU A 79 -19.07 -23.47 -12.10
C GLU A 79 -18.35 -23.75 -13.44
N LYS A 80 -17.49 -22.81 -13.87
CA LYS A 80 -16.71 -22.91 -15.10
C LYS A 80 -15.49 -23.83 -14.95
N GLU A 81 -14.74 -23.67 -13.86
CA GLU A 81 -13.42 -24.28 -13.68
C GLU A 81 -13.45 -25.62 -12.92
N ARG A 82 -14.51 -25.89 -12.16
CA ARG A 82 -14.72 -27.11 -11.37
C ARG A 82 -13.50 -27.47 -10.50
N PRO A 83 -13.05 -26.57 -9.61
CA PRO A 83 -11.97 -26.88 -8.67
C PRO A 83 -12.38 -28.03 -7.74
N ASP A 84 -11.42 -28.88 -7.35
CA ASP A 84 -11.64 -29.93 -6.34
C ASP A 84 -11.59 -29.33 -4.93
N ALA A 85 -10.80 -28.27 -4.73
CA ALA A 85 -10.65 -27.60 -3.44
C ALA A 85 -10.50 -26.07 -3.56
N VAL A 86 -10.78 -25.36 -2.46
CA VAL A 86 -10.57 -23.92 -2.30
C VAL A 86 -9.62 -23.66 -1.12
N LEU A 87 -8.63 -22.79 -1.34
CA LEU A 87 -7.66 -22.34 -0.32
C LEU A 87 -7.94 -20.86 0.02
N PRO A 88 -8.65 -20.56 1.13
CA PRO A 88 -9.08 -19.20 1.47
C PRO A 88 -8.11 -18.47 2.42
N THR A 89 -7.02 -19.11 2.83
CA THR A 89 -6.13 -18.62 3.91
C THR A 89 -4.99 -17.72 3.43
N MET A 90 -4.97 -17.35 2.15
CA MET A 90 -3.90 -16.57 1.51
C MET A 90 -4.30 -15.14 1.11
N GLY A 91 -5.59 -14.79 1.22
CA GLY A 91 -6.16 -13.53 0.72
C GLY A 91 -6.82 -12.65 1.79
N GLY A 92 -6.28 -12.64 3.00
CA GLY A 92 -6.77 -11.77 4.08
C GLY A 92 -8.24 -12.01 4.46
N GLN A 93 -8.93 -10.95 4.91
CA GLN A 93 -10.34 -11.05 5.29
C GLN A 93 -11.24 -11.25 4.08
N THR A 94 -10.88 -10.64 2.94
CA THR A 94 -11.65 -10.76 1.70
C THR A 94 -11.86 -12.24 1.33
N ALA A 95 -10.78 -13.03 1.37
CA ALA A 95 -10.85 -14.44 1.01
C ALA A 95 -11.65 -15.28 2.00
N LEU A 96 -11.47 -15.06 3.32
CA LEU A 96 -12.22 -15.77 4.35
C LEU A 96 -13.72 -15.46 4.26
N ASN A 97 -14.10 -14.18 4.16
CA ASN A 97 -15.49 -13.76 4.05
C ASN A 97 -16.14 -14.29 2.75
N CYS A 98 -15.40 -14.31 1.64
CA CYS A 98 -15.88 -14.87 0.38
C CYS A 98 -16.11 -16.39 0.48
N ALA A 99 -15.17 -17.12 1.10
CA ALA A 99 -15.29 -18.57 1.28
C ALA A 99 -16.47 -18.95 2.18
N LEU A 100 -16.67 -18.23 3.29
CA LEU A 100 -17.83 -18.43 4.17
C LEU A 100 -19.15 -18.09 3.44
N ALA A 101 -19.19 -17.03 2.65
CA ALA A 101 -20.39 -16.70 1.86
C ALA A 101 -20.69 -17.74 0.77
N LEU A 102 -19.67 -18.31 0.13
CA LEU A 102 -19.83 -19.41 -0.83
C LEU A 102 -20.43 -20.67 -0.16
N ASP A 103 -19.97 -20.97 1.06
CA ASP A 103 -20.52 -22.07 1.87
C ASP A 103 -21.96 -21.80 2.32
N GLU A 104 -22.24 -20.61 2.86
CA GLU A 104 -23.57 -20.18 3.29
C GLU A 104 -24.61 -20.27 2.16
N HIS A 105 -24.21 -19.93 0.94
CA HIS A 105 -25.04 -20.04 -0.26
C HIS A 105 -25.06 -21.45 -0.89
N GLY A 106 -24.43 -22.46 -0.25
CA GLY A 106 -24.42 -23.86 -0.68
C GLY A 106 -23.63 -24.11 -1.96
N ILE A 107 -22.76 -23.19 -2.37
CA ILE A 107 -22.00 -23.29 -3.63
C ILE A 107 -20.92 -24.37 -3.52
N LEU A 108 -20.20 -24.44 -2.39
CA LEU A 108 -19.16 -25.43 -2.18
C LEU A 108 -19.74 -26.85 -2.19
N GLU A 109 -20.86 -27.07 -1.49
CA GLU A 109 -21.58 -28.36 -1.51
C GLU A 109 -22.10 -28.71 -2.91
N LYS A 110 -22.77 -27.77 -3.59
CA LYS A 110 -23.33 -27.97 -4.93
C LYS A 110 -22.30 -28.44 -5.96
N PHE A 111 -21.07 -27.95 -5.85
CA PHE A 111 -19.99 -28.27 -6.79
C PHE A 111 -18.96 -29.25 -6.22
N ASN A 112 -19.17 -29.78 -5.00
CA ASN A 112 -18.27 -30.69 -4.30
C ASN A 112 -16.84 -30.14 -4.19
N VAL A 113 -16.73 -28.88 -3.78
CA VAL A 113 -15.45 -28.18 -3.57
C VAL A 113 -15.09 -28.26 -2.10
N GLU A 114 -13.95 -28.87 -1.79
CA GLU A 114 -13.46 -28.99 -0.42
C GLU A 114 -12.73 -27.71 0.04
N LEU A 115 -12.95 -27.30 1.28
CA LEU A 115 -12.24 -26.16 1.87
C LEU A 115 -10.99 -26.65 2.61
N ILE A 116 -9.80 -26.28 2.11
CA ILE A 116 -8.49 -26.74 2.62
C ILE A 116 -7.70 -25.62 3.31
N GLY A 117 -6.70 -26.00 4.12
CA GLY A 117 -5.89 -25.09 4.92
C GLY A 117 -6.48 -24.86 6.32
N ALA A 118 -7.68 -24.27 6.39
CA ALA A 118 -8.44 -24.08 7.63
C ALA A 118 -9.92 -24.35 7.37
N THR A 119 -10.60 -25.18 8.17
CA THR A 119 -12.02 -25.52 7.94
C THR A 119 -12.96 -24.35 8.24
N LYS A 120 -14.22 -24.45 7.79
CA LYS A 120 -15.27 -23.49 8.15
C LYS A 120 -15.36 -23.28 9.66
N GLU A 121 -15.42 -24.37 10.41
CA GLU A 121 -15.55 -24.33 11.87
C GLU A 121 -14.35 -23.64 12.51
N ALA A 122 -13.14 -23.87 12.00
CA ALA A 122 -11.93 -23.22 12.50
C ALA A 122 -11.94 -21.71 12.22
N ILE A 123 -12.36 -21.31 11.01
CA ILE A 123 -12.48 -19.90 10.62
C ILE A 123 -13.54 -19.21 11.49
N GLU A 124 -14.76 -19.75 11.56
CA GLU A 124 -15.85 -19.18 12.37
C GLU A 124 -15.47 -19.10 13.85
N LYS A 125 -14.83 -20.13 14.40
CA LYS A 125 -14.45 -20.18 15.81
C LYS A 125 -13.37 -19.16 16.19
N ALA A 126 -12.53 -18.77 15.25
CA ALA A 126 -11.51 -17.73 15.44
C ALA A 126 -12.06 -16.31 15.23
N GLU A 127 -12.85 -16.11 14.17
CA GLU A 127 -13.35 -14.80 13.74
C GLU A 127 -14.57 -14.34 14.58
N ASP A 128 -15.40 -15.29 15.03
CA ASP A 128 -16.46 -15.01 16.02
C ASP A 128 -15.84 -14.88 17.41
N ARG A 129 -15.84 -13.65 17.92
CA ARG A 129 -15.23 -13.29 19.20
C ARG A 129 -15.84 -14.02 20.40
N LYS A 130 -17.12 -14.41 20.34
CA LYS A 130 -17.79 -15.17 21.39
C LYS A 130 -17.35 -16.63 21.39
N LEU A 131 -17.27 -17.24 20.21
CA LEU A 131 -16.74 -18.60 20.07
C LEU A 131 -15.27 -18.67 20.48
N PHE A 132 -14.49 -17.64 20.15
CA PHE A 132 -13.10 -17.52 20.55
C PHE A 132 -12.95 -17.43 22.08
N ASP A 133 -13.68 -16.56 22.78
CA ASP A 133 -13.63 -16.46 24.26
C ASP A 133 -14.02 -17.78 24.93
N GLN A 134 -15.05 -18.47 24.42
CA GLN A 134 -15.45 -19.79 24.91
C GLN A 134 -14.34 -20.83 24.71
N ALA A 135 -13.67 -20.81 23.55
CA ALA A 135 -12.54 -21.67 23.25
C ALA A 135 -11.38 -21.45 24.23
N MET A 136 -11.02 -20.19 24.49
CA MET A 136 -9.93 -19.85 25.42
C MET A 136 -10.24 -20.31 26.85
N ARG A 137 -11.46 -20.06 27.34
CA ARG A 137 -11.92 -20.52 28.67
C ARG A 137 -11.85 -22.04 28.80
N LYS A 138 -12.19 -22.78 27.75
CA LYS A 138 -12.17 -24.24 27.74
C LYS A 138 -10.75 -24.79 27.91
N ILE A 139 -9.74 -24.15 27.34
CA ILE A 139 -8.33 -24.53 27.49
C ILE A 139 -7.61 -23.84 28.66
N GLY A 140 -8.35 -23.08 29.48
CA GLY A 140 -7.81 -22.44 30.69
C GLY A 140 -6.94 -21.22 30.42
N LEU A 141 -7.05 -20.59 29.24
CA LEU A 141 -6.39 -19.32 28.93
C LEU A 141 -7.32 -18.15 29.25
N GLU A 142 -6.76 -17.07 29.78
CA GLU A 142 -7.50 -15.84 30.05
C GLU A 142 -7.62 -14.98 28.78
N CYS A 143 -8.78 -14.39 28.58
CA CYS A 143 -9.00 -13.25 27.68
C CYS A 143 -9.17 -11.96 28.51
N PRO A 144 -9.04 -10.76 27.91
CA PRO A 144 -9.55 -9.54 28.52
C PRO A 144 -11.00 -9.73 28.98
N LYS A 145 -11.40 -9.10 30.09
CA LYS A 145 -12.83 -9.10 30.45
C LYS A 145 -13.59 -8.37 29.36
N ALA A 146 -14.53 -9.07 28.75
CA ALA A 146 -15.26 -8.55 27.59
C ALA A 146 -16.70 -9.05 27.60
N ASP A 147 -17.56 -8.38 26.83
CA ASP A 147 -18.93 -8.82 26.57
C ASP A 147 -19.38 -8.35 25.17
N VAL A 148 -20.34 -9.05 24.59
CA VAL A 148 -20.77 -8.85 23.19
C VAL A 148 -22.04 -8.02 23.14
N ALA A 149 -21.98 -6.87 22.47
CA ALA A 149 -23.13 -6.04 22.18
C ALA A 149 -23.69 -6.35 20.78
N GLU A 150 -25.02 -6.44 20.68
CA GLU A 150 -25.79 -6.56 19.42
C GLU A 150 -26.68 -5.32 19.18
N SER A 151 -26.65 -4.37 20.12
CA SER A 151 -27.38 -3.11 20.05
C SER A 151 -26.66 -2.02 20.83
N MET A 152 -26.96 -0.76 20.54
CA MET A 152 -26.40 0.38 21.28
C MET A 152 -26.80 0.36 22.78
N GLU A 153 -28.00 -0.11 23.10
CA GLU A 153 -28.47 -0.23 24.49
C GLU A 153 -27.60 -1.23 25.26
N HIS A 154 -27.39 -2.42 24.69
CA HIS A 154 -26.53 -3.44 25.30
C HIS A 154 -25.07 -2.95 25.39
N ALA A 155 -24.57 -2.24 24.38
CA ALA A 155 -23.24 -1.64 24.39
C ALA A 155 -23.06 -0.69 25.59
N LEU A 156 -24.04 0.20 25.83
CA LEU A 156 -24.01 1.14 26.95
C LEU A 156 -24.07 0.44 28.32
N GLU A 157 -24.81 -0.67 28.43
CA GLU A 157 -24.83 -1.48 29.65
C GLU A 157 -23.46 -2.10 29.94
N ILE A 158 -22.79 -2.65 28.92
CA ILE A 158 -21.46 -3.25 29.06
C ILE A 158 -20.44 -2.18 29.47
N GLN A 159 -20.47 -1.02 28.79
CA GLN A 159 -19.61 0.13 29.12
C GLN A 159 -19.77 0.55 30.58
N ALA A 160 -21.00 0.64 31.08
CA ALA A 160 -21.26 1.05 32.47
C ALA A 160 -20.65 0.09 33.51
N ARG A 161 -20.50 -1.21 33.17
CA ARG A 161 -19.87 -2.21 34.04
C ARG A 161 -18.34 -2.10 34.06
N PHE A 162 -17.72 -1.78 32.93
CA PHE A 162 -16.25 -1.73 32.81
C PHE A 162 -15.66 -0.35 33.13
N GLY A 163 -16.43 0.73 32.97
CA GLY A 163 -15.93 2.09 33.10
C GLY A 163 -15.03 2.50 31.94
N PHE A 164 -14.65 3.78 31.85
CA PHE A 164 -13.75 4.26 30.79
C PHE A 164 -12.27 4.23 31.21
N PRO A 165 -11.33 4.06 30.25
CA PRO A 165 -11.59 3.77 28.84
C PRO A 165 -12.00 2.31 28.59
N VAL A 166 -12.74 2.07 27.50
CA VAL A 166 -13.03 0.71 26.98
C VAL A 166 -12.53 0.57 25.55
N ILE A 167 -12.22 -0.66 25.14
CA ILE A 167 -11.86 -0.98 23.75
C ILE A 167 -13.09 -1.58 23.06
N ILE A 168 -13.35 -1.15 21.83
CA ILE A 168 -14.46 -1.65 21.00
C ILE A 168 -13.87 -2.33 19.77
N ARG A 169 -14.24 -3.59 19.54
CA ARG A 169 -13.77 -4.41 18.41
C ARG A 169 -14.96 -5.06 17.68
N PRO A 170 -15.21 -4.71 16.41
CA PRO A 170 -16.24 -5.39 15.62
C PRO A 170 -15.85 -6.84 15.29
N SER A 171 -16.84 -7.73 15.20
CA SER A 171 -16.64 -9.11 14.72
C SER A 171 -16.48 -9.14 13.18
N PHE A 172 -15.69 -10.10 12.67
CA PHE A 172 -15.39 -10.31 11.23
C PHE A 172 -14.77 -9.10 10.49
N THR A 173 -14.08 -8.22 11.23
CA THR A 173 -13.27 -7.13 10.65
C THR A 173 -11.80 -7.29 11.07
N MET A 174 -10.89 -6.73 10.27
CA MET A 174 -9.45 -6.73 10.54
C MET A 174 -8.86 -5.32 10.53
N GLY A 175 -7.62 -5.18 11.03
CA GLY A 175 -6.93 -3.89 11.11
C GLY A 175 -7.66 -2.88 12.02
N GLY A 176 -8.45 -3.38 12.97
CA GLY A 176 -9.33 -2.59 13.85
C GLY A 176 -10.43 -1.80 13.14
N SER A 177 -10.80 -2.16 11.91
CA SER A 177 -11.80 -1.43 11.13
C SER A 177 -13.13 -1.35 11.86
N GLY A 178 -13.60 -0.12 12.12
CA GLY A 178 -14.83 0.15 12.87
C GLY A 178 -14.70 0.06 14.39
N GLY A 179 -13.50 -0.29 14.90
CA GLY A 179 -13.18 -0.29 16.32
C GLY A 179 -12.57 1.03 16.78
N GLY A 180 -12.14 1.04 18.04
CA GLY A 180 -11.46 2.18 18.65
C GLY A 180 -11.35 2.07 20.18
N ILE A 181 -10.82 3.12 20.78
CA ILE A 181 -10.78 3.32 22.24
C ILE A 181 -11.75 4.44 22.56
N ALA A 182 -12.68 4.19 23.49
CA ALA A 182 -13.58 5.22 23.99
C ALA A 182 -13.12 5.70 25.36
N TYR A 183 -12.73 6.97 25.46
CA TYR A 183 -12.38 7.64 26.73
C TYR A 183 -13.59 8.29 27.38
N ASN A 184 -14.66 8.52 26.63
CA ASN A 184 -15.90 9.11 27.10
C ASN A 184 -17.12 8.58 26.32
N LYS A 185 -18.31 9.01 26.75
CA LYS A 185 -19.59 8.53 26.19
C LYS A 185 -19.82 8.97 24.74
N GLU A 186 -19.34 10.14 24.34
CA GLU A 186 -19.53 10.65 22.98
C GLU A 186 -18.73 9.80 21.99
N GLU A 187 -17.45 9.59 22.27
CA GLU A 187 -16.58 8.68 21.51
C GLU A 187 -17.15 7.26 21.47
N PHE A 188 -17.67 6.77 22.61
CA PHE A 188 -18.25 5.44 22.71
C PHE A 188 -19.42 5.23 21.73
N ILE A 189 -20.35 6.18 21.68
CA ILE A 189 -21.51 6.11 20.77
C ILE A 189 -21.04 6.15 19.33
N GLU A 190 -20.15 7.08 18.98
CA GLU A 190 -19.65 7.23 17.61
C GLU A 190 -18.95 5.95 17.11
N ILE A 191 -18.07 5.38 17.93
CA ILE A 191 -17.33 4.16 17.59
C ILE A 191 -18.30 2.98 17.47
N CYS A 192 -19.26 2.84 18.38
CA CYS A 192 -20.23 1.74 18.33
C CYS A 192 -21.15 1.84 17.11
N GLU A 193 -21.67 3.03 16.77
CA GLU A 193 -22.51 3.21 15.56
C GLU A 193 -21.76 2.79 14.30
N ARG A 194 -20.51 3.25 14.16
CA ARG A 194 -19.64 2.88 13.03
C ARG A 194 -19.33 1.38 13.03
N GLY A 195 -19.01 0.81 14.19
CA GLY A 195 -18.66 -0.60 14.32
C GLY A 195 -19.83 -1.53 13.99
N PHE A 196 -21.06 -1.20 14.42
CA PHE A 196 -22.26 -1.99 14.09
C PHE A 196 -22.56 -1.98 12.59
N ASP A 197 -22.34 -0.85 11.91
CA ASP A 197 -22.52 -0.78 10.45
C ASP A 197 -21.43 -1.53 9.68
N LEU A 198 -20.19 -1.54 10.18
CA LEU A 198 -19.08 -2.23 9.53
C LEU A 198 -19.03 -3.73 9.81
N SER A 199 -19.52 -4.20 10.97
CA SER A 199 -19.55 -5.62 11.30
C SER A 199 -20.54 -6.38 10.39
N PRO A 200 -20.08 -7.39 9.63
CA PRO A 200 -20.98 -8.26 8.84
C PRO A 200 -22.09 -8.91 9.67
N THR A 201 -21.82 -9.21 10.95
CA THR A 201 -22.77 -9.84 11.88
C THR A 201 -23.46 -8.84 12.82
N LYS A 202 -23.24 -7.53 12.65
CA LYS A 202 -23.73 -6.46 13.55
C LYS A 202 -23.40 -6.70 15.03
N GLN A 203 -22.19 -7.20 15.29
CA GLN A 203 -21.73 -7.51 16.65
C GLN A 203 -20.45 -6.73 17.00
N LEU A 204 -20.40 -6.27 18.26
CA LEU A 204 -19.24 -5.61 18.85
C LEU A 204 -18.81 -6.36 20.11
N LEU A 205 -17.52 -6.62 20.24
CA LEU A 205 -16.92 -6.99 21.52
C LEU A 205 -16.42 -5.71 22.21
N ILE A 206 -16.81 -5.51 23.46
CA ILE A 206 -16.34 -4.39 24.29
C ILE A 206 -15.49 -4.96 25.41
N ASP A 207 -14.23 -4.53 25.49
CA ASP A 207 -13.22 -5.05 26.40
C ASP A 207 -12.83 -4.04 27.50
N GLU A 208 -12.40 -4.57 28.67
CA GLU A 208 -11.67 -3.80 29.68
C GLU A 208 -10.37 -3.21 29.09
N SER A 209 -9.95 -2.05 29.58
CA SER A 209 -8.70 -1.46 29.12
C SER A 209 -7.46 -2.18 29.63
N LEU A 210 -6.62 -2.58 28.68
CA LEU A 210 -5.27 -3.09 28.91
C LEU A 210 -4.21 -2.13 28.36
N ILE A 211 -4.56 -0.85 28.16
CA ILE A 211 -3.65 0.16 27.60
C ILE A 211 -2.37 0.23 28.44
N GLY A 212 -1.22 0.23 27.77
CA GLY A 212 0.09 0.27 28.41
C GLY A 212 0.66 -1.09 28.84
N TRP A 213 -0.05 -2.20 28.61
CA TRP A 213 0.53 -3.55 28.73
C TRP A 213 1.49 -3.83 27.57
N LYS A 214 2.40 -4.79 27.77
CA LYS A 214 3.25 -5.29 26.69
C LYS A 214 2.41 -6.11 25.71
N GLU A 215 2.66 -5.97 24.42
CA GLU A 215 1.95 -6.68 23.35
C GLU A 215 2.92 -7.58 22.57
N TYR A 216 2.51 -8.84 22.37
CA TYR A 216 3.33 -9.87 21.72
C TYR A 216 2.53 -10.61 20.66
N GLU A 217 3.24 -11.09 19.65
CA GLU A 217 2.68 -11.94 18.59
C GLU A 217 3.56 -13.19 18.41
N MET A 218 2.91 -14.33 18.14
CA MET A 218 3.59 -15.57 17.76
C MET A 218 3.04 -16.07 16.43
N GLU A 219 3.95 -16.31 15.48
CA GLU A 219 3.64 -16.98 14.22
C GLU A 219 3.82 -18.49 14.41
N VAL A 220 2.73 -19.23 14.19
CA VAL A 220 2.65 -20.66 14.48
C VAL A 220 2.32 -21.42 13.20
N VAL A 221 2.96 -22.56 12.98
CA VAL A 221 2.62 -23.47 11.87
C VAL A 221 2.32 -24.85 12.43
N ARG A 222 1.22 -25.46 11.98
CA ARG A 222 0.74 -26.78 12.38
C ARG A 222 0.43 -27.67 11.18
N ASP A 223 0.75 -28.96 11.29
CA ASP A 223 0.41 -29.97 10.29
C ASP A 223 -0.57 -31.05 10.79
N LYS A 224 -1.02 -31.89 9.85
CA LYS A 224 -2.00 -32.96 10.09
C LYS A 224 -1.53 -34.05 11.07
N ASN A 225 -0.22 -34.13 11.36
CA ASN A 225 0.35 -35.05 12.34
C ASN A 225 0.43 -34.42 13.74
N ASP A 226 -0.13 -33.22 13.92
CA ASP A 226 -0.03 -32.40 15.12
C ASP A 226 1.41 -31.94 15.44
N ASN A 227 2.33 -31.97 14.46
CA ASN A 227 3.57 -31.24 14.58
C ASN A 227 3.23 -29.75 14.58
N CYS A 228 3.82 -29.00 15.51
CA CYS A 228 3.50 -27.60 15.70
C CYS A 228 4.74 -26.84 16.17
N ILE A 229 5.05 -25.74 15.50
CA ILE A 229 6.28 -24.95 15.69
C ILE A 229 5.96 -23.47 15.83
N ILE A 230 6.76 -22.75 16.62
CA ILE A 230 6.82 -21.28 16.60
C ILE A 230 7.85 -20.86 15.56
N VAL A 231 7.41 -20.22 14.48
CA VAL A 231 8.29 -19.71 13.43
C VAL A 231 8.97 -18.42 13.88
N CYS A 232 8.21 -17.52 14.51
CA CYS A 232 8.73 -16.23 14.95
C CYS A 232 7.97 -15.72 16.18
N THR A 233 8.67 -14.93 16.99
CA THR A 233 8.08 -14.16 18.08
C THR A 233 8.36 -12.69 17.89
N ILE A 234 7.35 -11.86 18.12
CA ILE A 234 7.40 -10.43 17.87
C ILE A 234 7.03 -9.72 19.17
N GLU A 235 7.83 -8.75 19.58
CA GLU A 235 7.53 -7.83 20.67
C GLU A 235 7.23 -6.45 20.09
N ASN A 236 6.09 -5.89 20.49
CA ASN A 236 5.73 -4.54 20.09
C ASN A 236 6.49 -3.53 20.95
N PHE A 237 7.09 -2.53 20.28
CA PHE A 237 7.74 -1.40 20.95
C PHE A 237 6.70 -0.45 21.53
N ASP A 238 5.66 -0.14 20.73
CA ASP A 238 4.50 0.59 21.21
C ASP A 238 3.60 -0.36 22.01
N PRO A 239 3.17 -0.01 23.23
CA PRO A 239 2.39 -0.91 24.08
C PRO A 239 0.92 -1.02 23.62
N MET A 240 0.19 -1.97 24.21
CA MET A 240 -1.24 -2.18 23.99
C MET A 240 -2.01 -0.85 23.98
N GLY A 241 -2.86 -0.67 22.97
CA GLY A 241 -3.60 0.57 22.70
C GLY A 241 -3.24 1.21 21.36
N VAL A 242 -2.09 0.85 20.80
CA VAL A 242 -1.75 1.08 19.38
C VAL A 242 -1.83 -0.27 18.67
N HIS A 243 -2.56 -0.34 17.56
CA HIS A 243 -2.69 -1.59 16.81
C HIS A 243 -1.32 -2.06 16.31
N THR A 244 -1.01 -3.37 16.36
CA THR A 244 0.30 -3.94 15.95
C THR A 244 0.80 -3.46 14.57
N GLY A 245 -0.09 -3.41 13.58
CA GLY A 245 0.16 -2.82 12.26
C GLY A 245 0.58 -1.33 12.25
N ASP A 246 0.13 -0.53 13.21
CA ASP A 246 0.53 0.87 13.42
C ASP A 246 1.65 1.03 14.48
N SER A 247 2.06 -0.06 15.11
CA SER A 247 3.18 -0.11 16.07
C SER A 247 4.52 -0.32 15.37
N ILE A 248 5.58 0.21 15.97
CA ILE A 248 6.94 -0.31 15.80
C ILE A 248 7.00 -1.69 16.47
N THR A 249 7.61 -2.66 15.81
CA THR A 249 7.75 -4.02 16.34
C THR A 249 9.16 -4.56 16.10
N VAL A 250 9.58 -5.51 16.94
CA VAL A 250 10.88 -6.17 16.83
C VAL A 250 10.77 -7.68 16.90
N ALA A 251 11.67 -8.37 16.20
CA ALA A 251 11.86 -9.81 16.33
C ALA A 251 13.34 -10.12 16.65
N PRO A 252 13.62 -11.06 17.59
CA PRO A 252 12.65 -11.82 18.38
C PRO A 252 12.05 -10.99 19.53
N ALA A 253 11.25 -11.60 20.41
CA ALA A 253 10.91 -11.01 21.71
C ALA A 253 12.17 -10.78 22.56
N GLN A 254 12.23 -9.64 23.27
CA GLN A 254 13.42 -9.16 23.99
C GLN A 254 13.25 -9.23 25.52
N THR A 255 12.06 -8.92 26.04
CA THR A 255 11.83 -8.68 27.48
C THR A 255 11.04 -9.79 28.17
N LEU A 256 11.01 -10.99 27.61
CA LEU A 256 10.46 -12.19 28.25
C LEU A 256 11.59 -13.03 28.84
N THR A 257 11.39 -13.51 30.07
CA THR A 257 12.17 -14.64 30.55
C THR A 257 11.82 -15.89 29.74
N ASP A 258 12.73 -16.85 29.64
CA ASP A 258 12.43 -18.13 28.96
C ASP A 258 11.16 -18.79 29.53
N LYS A 259 10.92 -18.70 30.85
CA LYS A 259 9.69 -19.23 31.45
C LYS A 259 8.42 -18.58 30.89
N GLU A 260 8.40 -17.25 30.76
CA GLU A 260 7.27 -16.53 30.18
C GLU A 260 7.14 -16.83 28.69
N PHE A 261 8.26 -16.92 27.98
CA PHE A 261 8.29 -17.33 26.58
C PHE A 261 7.69 -18.72 26.38
N GLN A 262 8.08 -19.72 27.18
CA GLN A 262 7.54 -21.08 27.10
C GLN A 262 6.04 -21.11 27.45
N LEU A 263 5.56 -20.24 28.35
CA LEU A 263 4.13 -20.11 28.64
C LEU A 263 3.37 -19.56 27.42
N LEU A 264 3.86 -18.49 26.79
CA LEU A 264 3.27 -17.96 25.56
C LEU A 264 3.32 -18.99 24.44
N ARG A 265 4.45 -19.67 24.26
CA ARG A 265 4.63 -20.74 23.28
C ARG A 265 3.58 -21.83 23.47
N ASN A 266 3.47 -22.39 24.68
CA ASN A 266 2.49 -23.43 24.97
C ASN A 266 1.05 -22.95 24.75
N ALA A 267 0.74 -21.71 25.13
CA ALA A 267 -0.56 -21.10 24.89
C ALA A 267 -0.85 -21.01 23.38
N SER A 268 0.09 -20.50 22.57
CA SER A 268 -0.04 -20.40 21.11
C SER A 268 -0.36 -21.76 20.46
N LEU A 269 0.38 -22.82 20.84
CA LEU A 269 0.12 -24.16 20.32
C LEU A 269 -1.25 -24.70 20.77
N ALA A 270 -1.66 -24.42 22.01
CA ALA A 270 -2.97 -24.83 22.54
C ALA A 270 -4.13 -24.09 21.86
N VAL A 271 -3.95 -22.80 21.53
CA VAL A 271 -4.92 -21.99 20.79
C VAL A 271 -5.19 -22.61 19.42
N LEU A 272 -4.15 -22.87 18.63
CA LEU A 272 -4.33 -23.47 17.29
C LEU A 272 -5.04 -24.82 17.34
N ARG A 273 -4.67 -25.67 18.32
CA ARG A 273 -5.30 -26.98 18.51
C ARG A 273 -6.77 -26.89 18.88
N GLU A 274 -7.14 -25.98 19.77
CA GLU A 274 -8.54 -25.80 20.17
C GLU A 274 -9.37 -25.16 19.07
N ILE A 275 -8.84 -24.16 18.36
CA ILE A 275 -9.53 -23.54 17.22
C ILE A 275 -9.73 -24.55 16.09
N GLY A 276 -8.77 -25.46 15.89
CA GLY A 276 -8.86 -26.52 14.89
C GLY A 276 -8.13 -26.21 13.58
N VAL A 277 -7.12 -25.32 13.61
CA VAL A 277 -6.24 -25.11 12.45
C VAL A 277 -5.24 -26.27 12.39
N GLU A 278 -5.47 -27.21 11.48
CA GLU A 278 -4.67 -28.44 11.37
C GLU A 278 -3.60 -28.41 10.27
N THR A 279 -3.74 -27.58 9.24
CA THR A 279 -2.89 -27.65 8.05
C THR A 279 -2.51 -26.27 7.52
N GLY A 280 -1.79 -25.47 8.32
CA GLY A 280 -1.43 -24.12 7.91
C GLY A 280 -0.72 -23.28 8.98
N GLY A 281 -0.51 -22.01 8.63
CA GLY A 281 0.02 -20.98 9.52
C GLY A 281 -1.08 -20.15 10.19
N SER A 282 -0.82 -19.63 11.38
CA SER A 282 -1.70 -18.69 12.10
C SER A 282 -0.89 -17.78 13.01
N ASN A 283 -1.43 -16.59 13.24
CA ASN A 283 -0.89 -15.61 14.19
C ASN A 283 -1.70 -15.64 15.49
N VAL A 284 -1.04 -15.60 16.65
CA VAL A 284 -1.68 -15.50 17.97
C VAL A 284 -1.13 -14.29 18.71
N GLN A 285 -2.02 -13.47 19.28
CA GLN A 285 -1.66 -12.22 19.96
C GLN A 285 -1.89 -12.28 21.47
N PHE A 286 -1.00 -11.64 22.24
CA PHE A 286 -1.01 -11.66 23.70
C PHE A 286 -0.79 -10.27 24.30
N GLY A 287 -1.47 -10.00 25.41
CA GLY A 287 -1.17 -8.89 26.31
C GLY A 287 -0.52 -9.41 27.59
N ILE A 288 0.57 -8.79 28.04
CA ILE A 288 1.23 -9.13 29.31
C ILE A 288 1.36 -7.91 30.20
N CYS A 289 0.85 -8.04 31.43
CA CYS A 289 0.99 -7.00 32.44
C CYS A 289 2.46 -6.95 32.91
N PRO A 290 3.19 -5.83 32.69
CA PRO A 290 4.61 -5.76 33.04
C PRO A 290 4.88 -5.85 34.55
N ASN A 291 3.86 -5.58 35.38
CA ASN A 291 4.01 -5.55 36.85
C ASN A 291 3.71 -6.90 37.52
N THR A 292 2.89 -7.76 36.89
CA THR A 292 2.39 -8.99 37.52
C THR A 292 2.69 -10.25 36.72
N GLY A 293 3.06 -10.12 35.44
CA GLY A 293 3.19 -11.26 34.52
C GLY A 293 1.85 -11.87 34.11
N ARG A 294 0.71 -11.25 34.45
CA ARG A 294 -0.60 -11.69 33.97
C ARG A 294 -0.62 -11.66 32.45
N MET A 295 -0.86 -12.83 31.84
CA MET A 295 -0.95 -13.01 30.39
C MET A 295 -2.42 -13.19 29.99
N VAL A 296 -2.83 -12.50 28.94
CA VAL A 296 -4.13 -12.69 28.30
C VAL A 296 -3.96 -12.90 26.80
N VAL A 297 -4.82 -13.72 26.19
CA VAL A 297 -4.91 -13.91 24.75
C VAL A 297 -5.84 -12.84 24.17
N ILE A 298 -5.38 -12.12 23.16
CA ILE A 298 -6.13 -11.00 22.55
C ILE A 298 -7.00 -11.49 21.38
N GLU A 299 -6.37 -12.23 20.47
CA GLU A 299 -7.01 -12.86 19.31
C GLU A 299 -6.10 -13.89 18.65
N MET A 300 -6.65 -14.64 17.69
CA MET A 300 -5.88 -15.41 16.73
C MET A 300 -6.44 -15.21 15.32
N ASN A 301 -5.55 -15.25 14.33
CA ASN A 301 -5.90 -15.08 12.92
C ASN A 301 -5.65 -16.42 12.18
N PRO A 302 -6.69 -17.12 11.68
CA PRO A 302 -6.60 -18.49 11.14
C PRO A 302 -6.10 -18.52 9.68
N ARG A 303 -5.12 -17.68 9.36
CA ARG A 303 -4.60 -17.43 8.01
C ARG A 303 -3.22 -16.78 8.08
N VAL A 304 -2.59 -16.60 6.92
CA VAL A 304 -1.45 -15.68 6.79
C VAL A 304 -1.87 -14.23 7.07
N SER A 305 -0.91 -13.41 7.48
CA SER A 305 -1.08 -12.04 7.94
C SER A 305 0.12 -11.17 7.53
N ARG A 306 0.05 -9.85 7.76
CA ARG A 306 1.23 -8.98 7.65
C ARG A 306 2.37 -9.44 8.57
N SER A 307 2.03 -9.87 9.79
CA SER A 307 2.98 -10.39 10.77
C SER A 307 3.64 -11.68 10.27
N SER A 308 2.92 -12.52 9.53
CA SER A 308 3.49 -13.72 8.91
C SER A 308 4.44 -13.39 7.75
N ALA A 309 4.17 -12.34 6.96
CA ALA A 309 5.07 -11.86 5.92
C ALA A 309 6.35 -11.29 6.56
N LEU A 310 6.19 -10.40 7.56
CA LEU A 310 7.28 -9.89 8.38
C LEU A 310 8.11 -11.02 9.00
N ALA A 311 7.48 -12.01 9.62
CA ALA A 311 8.16 -13.16 10.21
C ALA A 311 8.91 -14.01 9.18
N SER A 312 8.33 -14.19 7.99
CA SER A 312 8.99 -14.92 6.90
C SER A 312 10.26 -14.21 6.46
N LYS A 313 10.22 -12.87 6.35
CA LYS A 313 11.40 -12.06 6.04
C LYS A 313 12.39 -12.02 7.20
N ALA A 314 11.91 -11.88 8.42
CA ALA A 314 12.74 -11.82 9.62
C ALA A 314 13.57 -13.09 9.81
N THR A 315 12.97 -14.25 9.56
CA THR A 315 13.58 -15.54 9.85
C THR A 315 14.23 -16.19 8.64
N GLY A 316 13.70 -15.94 7.43
CA GLY A 316 14.00 -16.69 6.21
C GLY A 316 13.09 -17.91 6.00
N PHE A 317 12.16 -18.20 6.92
CA PHE A 317 11.23 -19.33 6.83
C PHE A 317 9.99 -18.94 5.99
N PRO A 318 9.70 -19.60 4.85
CA PRO A 318 8.63 -19.17 3.95
C PRO A 318 7.25 -19.69 4.38
N ILE A 319 6.60 -19.01 5.34
CA ILE A 319 5.36 -19.48 5.98
C ILE A 319 4.26 -19.80 4.96
N ALA A 320 3.98 -18.91 4.01
CA ALA A 320 2.90 -19.10 3.04
C ALA A 320 3.15 -20.29 2.10
N LYS A 321 4.40 -20.45 1.63
CA LYS A 321 4.84 -21.60 0.82
C LYS A 321 4.65 -22.92 1.56
N ILE A 322 5.08 -22.99 2.82
CA ILE A 322 4.93 -24.17 3.67
C ILE A 322 3.44 -24.45 3.95
N ALA A 323 2.68 -23.44 4.36
CA ALA A 323 1.25 -23.58 4.64
C ALA A 323 0.46 -24.09 3.43
N ALA A 324 0.78 -23.64 2.21
CA ALA A 324 0.15 -24.15 1.00
C ALA A 324 0.43 -25.65 0.77
N LYS A 325 1.65 -26.13 1.05
CA LYS A 325 1.99 -27.56 0.95
C LYS A 325 1.31 -28.38 2.05
N LEU A 326 1.23 -27.85 3.28
CA LEU A 326 0.52 -28.52 4.37
C LEU A 326 -0.98 -28.69 4.07
N ALA A 327 -1.62 -27.69 3.44
CA ALA A 327 -3.03 -27.74 3.05
C ALA A 327 -3.36 -28.89 2.06
N VAL A 328 -2.36 -29.38 1.31
CA VAL A 328 -2.50 -30.52 0.39
C VAL A 328 -1.92 -31.82 0.97
N GLY A 329 -1.75 -31.88 2.28
CA GLY A 329 -1.49 -33.09 3.03
C GLY A 329 -0.02 -33.35 3.39
N TYR A 330 0.94 -32.50 3.01
CA TYR A 330 2.30 -32.66 3.51
C TYR A 330 2.37 -32.48 5.04
N THR A 331 3.40 -33.04 5.65
CA THR A 331 3.78 -32.75 7.05
C THR A 331 5.11 -32.01 7.10
N LEU A 332 5.36 -31.28 8.18
CA LEU A 332 6.54 -30.41 8.32
C LEU A 332 7.86 -31.17 8.18
N ASP A 333 7.90 -32.43 8.61
CA ASP A 333 9.06 -33.32 8.50
C ASP A 333 9.32 -33.82 7.07
N GLU A 334 8.30 -33.81 6.21
CA GLU A 334 8.42 -34.17 4.79
C GLU A 334 8.92 -33.00 3.93
N LEU A 335 8.77 -31.76 4.43
CA LEU A 335 9.17 -30.54 3.76
C LEU A 335 10.61 -30.18 4.13
N LYS A 336 11.33 -29.59 3.18
CA LYS A 336 12.71 -29.15 3.35
C LYS A 336 12.77 -27.66 3.67
N ASN A 337 13.77 -27.26 4.44
CA ASN A 337 14.07 -25.84 4.67
C ASN A 337 14.84 -25.28 3.47
N ASP A 338 14.24 -24.32 2.76
CA ASP A 338 14.73 -23.82 1.47
C ASP A 338 16.14 -23.20 1.56
N ILE A 339 16.39 -22.38 2.59
CA ILE A 339 17.62 -21.57 2.63
C ILE A 339 18.87 -22.35 3.07
N THR A 340 18.70 -23.48 3.77
CA THR A 340 19.82 -24.39 4.12
C THR A 340 20.09 -25.44 3.04
N GLY A 341 19.68 -25.16 1.80
CA GLY A 341 19.81 -26.06 0.64
C GLY A 341 18.96 -27.33 0.78
N GLY A 342 17.97 -27.33 1.66
CA GLY A 342 17.15 -28.49 1.99
C GLY A 342 17.88 -29.58 2.79
N THR A 343 18.92 -29.20 3.52
CA THR A 343 19.67 -30.07 4.44
C THR A 343 18.88 -30.36 5.71
N THR A 344 18.11 -29.37 6.21
CA THR A 344 17.22 -29.52 7.37
C THR A 344 15.75 -29.61 6.94
N PRO A 345 14.88 -30.25 7.74
CA PRO A 345 13.44 -30.26 7.47
C PRO A 345 12.81 -28.89 7.81
N ALA A 346 11.55 -28.68 7.41
CA ALA A 346 10.78 -27.51 7.84
C ALA A 346 10.23 -27.65 9.28
N SER A 347 10.35 -28.84 9.89
CA SER A 347 9.90 -29.13 11.27
C SER A 347 10.90 -28.65 12.34
N PHE A 348 11.17 -27.36 12.41
CA PHE A 348 12.03 -26.75 13.43
C PHE A 348 11.56 -25.33 13.78
N GLU A 349 12.01 -24.79 14.91
CA GLU A 349 11.80 -23.38 15.28
C GLU A 349 13.03 -22.58 14.88
N PRO A 350 12.91 -21.54 14.02
CA PRO A 350 14.05 -20.71 13.64
C PRO A 350 14.74 -20.03 14.82
N ALA A 351 16.05 -19.92 14.73
CA ALA A 351 16.88 -19.11 15.61
C ALA A 351 17.58 -18.02 14.77
N ILE A 352 17.57 -16.79 15.27
CA ILE A 352 18.21 -15.65 14.60
C ILE A 352 19.26 -15.04 15.52
N ASP A 353 20.39 -14.63 14.95
CA ASP A 353 21.53 -14.04 15.65
C ASP A 353 21.62 -12.52 15.41
N TYR A 354 20.48 -11.92 15.09
CA TYR A 354 20.28 -10.51 14.81
C TYR A 354 18.93 -10.04 15.37
N VAL A 355 18.72 -8.72 15.32
CA VAL A 355 17.44 -8.07 15.65
C VAL A 355 16.84 -7.51 14.37
N VAL A 356 15.55 -7.77 14.19
CA VAL A 356 14.73 -7.19 13.13
C VAL A 356 13.88 -6.09 13.74
N THR A 357 13.73 -4.97 13.05
CA THR A 357 12.84 -3.87 13.45
C THR A 357 11.94 -3.48 12.29
N LYS A 358 10.65 -3.46 12.53
CA LYS A 358 9.63 -2.94 11.63
C LYS A 358 9.15 -1.57 12.11
N ILE A 359 9.01 -0.61 11.19
CA ILE A 359 8.40 0.70 11.45
C ILE A 359 7.28 0.94 10.42
N PRO A 360 6.07 1.34 10.85
CA PRO A 360 4.97 1.65 9.95
C PRO A 360 5.17 2.99 9.24
N ARG A 361 4.66 3.08 8.01
CA ARG A 361 4.66 4.27 7.16
C ARG A 361 3.26 4.88 7.11
N PHE A 362 3.15 6.20 7.34
CA PHE A 362 1.87 6.94 7.38
C PHE A 362 1.83 8.08 6.37
N ASN A 363 0.66 8.46 5.85
CA ASN A 363 0.51 9.61 4.92
C ASN A 363 -0.48 10.68 5.41
N PHE A 364 -0.44 11.06 6.68
CA PHE A 364 -1.36 12.07 7.23
C PHE A 364 -1.24 13.45 6.56
N GLU A 365 -0.10 13.76 5.93
CA GLU A 365 0.07 14.99 5.15
C GLU A 365 -0.90 15.09 3.96
N LYS A 366 -1.41 13.95 3.45
CA LYS A 366 -2.44 13.90 2.39
C LYS A 366 -3.87 14.04 2.94
N PHE A 367 -4.01 13.97 4.26
CA PHE A 367 -5.28 13.98 4.98
C PHE A 367 -5.21 14.95 6.17
N PRO A 368 -5.00 16.26 5.96
CA PRO A 368 -4.77 17.22 7.04
C PRO A 368 -5.94 17.36 8.03
N GLN A 369 -7.14 16.91 7.65
CA GLN A 369 -8.33 16.88 8.51
C GLN A 369 -8.45 15.59 9.34
N ALA A 370 -7.63 14.58 9.07
CA ALA A 370 -7.65 13.32 9.80
C ALA A 370 -6.97 13.48 11.17
N ASP A 371 -7.53 12.81 12.17
CA ASP A 371 -6.85 12.64 13.46
C ASP A 371 -5.65 11.69 13.30
N ALA A 372 -4.45 12.23 13.54
CA ALA A 372 -3.18 11.51 13.43
C ALA A 372 -2.85 10.66 14.67
N THR A 373 -3.69 10.69 15.72
CA THR A 373 -3.52 9.87 16.92
C THR A 373 -3.62 8.39 16.55
N LEU A 374 -2.62 7.60 16.92
CA LEU A 374 -2.61 6.16 16.73
C LEU A 374 -3.51 5.49 17.77
N THR A 375 -4.25 4.48 17.36
CA THR A 375 -5.26 3.79 18.19
C THR A 375 -5.35 2.33 17.78
N THR A 376 -6.40 1.62 18.20
CA THR A 376 -6.64 0.22 17.83
C THR A 376 -7.12 0.06 16.38
N GLN A 377 -7.45 1.13 15.66
CA GLN A 377 -7.74 1.12 14.22
C GLN A 377 -6.51 1.56 13.44
N MET A 378 -6.05 0.72 12.50
CA MET A 378 -4.89 1.02 11.66
C MET A 378 -5.12 2.22 10.74
N LYS A 379 -4.05 3.01 10.58
CA LYS A 379 -3.95 4.19 9.72
C LYS A 379 -2.68 4.20 8.87
N SER A 380 -1.73 3.30 9.12
CA SER A 380 -0.54 3.10 8.29
C SER A 380 -0.88 2.55 6.90
N VAL A 381 -0.06 2.91 5.91
CA VAL A 381 -0.25 2.60 4.48
C VAL A 381 0.81 1.63 3.94
N GLY A 382 1.74 1.20 4.79
CA GLY A 382 2.84 0.31 4.47
C GLY A 382 3.83 0.27 5.63
N GLU A 383 4.95 -0.43 5.45
CA GLU A 383 5.95 -0.63 6.50
C GLU A 383 7.35 -0.84 5.94
N VAL A 384 8.36 -0.45 6.72
CA VAL A 384 9.77 -0.75 6.46
C VAL A 384 10.26 -1.77 7.48
N MET A 385 11.13 -2.66 7.05
CA MET A 385 11.86 -3.56 7.93
C MET A 385 13.37 -3.30 7.79
N ALA A 386 14.11 -3.50 8.87
CA ALA A 386 15.56 -3.53 8.85
C ALA A 386 16.10 -4.64 9.74
N ILE A 387 17.33 -5.06 9.46
CA ILE A 387 18.06 -6.09 10.21
C ILE A 387 19.38 -5.49 10.70
N GLY A 388 19.70 -5.66 11.97
CA GLY A 388 20.99 -5.29 12.56
C GLY A 388 21.43 -6.28 13.63
N ARG A 389 22.73 -6.33 13.94
CA ARG A 389 23.26 -7.26 14.98
C ARG A 389 22.86 -6.87 16.40
N ASN A 390 22.25 -5.70 16.57
CA ASN A 390 21.70 -5.20 17.82
C ASN A 390 20.52 -4.27 17.52
N PHE A 391 19.72 -3.96 18.55
CA PHE A 391 18.53 -3.12 18.40
C PHE A 391 18.87 -1.70 17.93
N GLN A 392 19.94 -1.07 18.44
CA GLN A 392 20.33 0.29 18.04
C GLN A 392 20.64 0.37 16.53
N GLU A 393 21.38 -0.61 16.00
CA GLU A 393 21.67 -0.73 14.58
C GLU A 393 20.39 -0.94 13.76
N SER A 394 19.56 -1.90 14.19
CA SER A 394 18.32 -2.25 13.50
C SER A 394 17.33 -1.08 13.43
N VAL A 395 17.07 -0.39 14.54
CA VAL A 395 16.10 0.71 14.59
C VAL A 395 16.58 1.92 13.78
N GLN A 396 17.87 2.25 13.80
CA GLN A 396 18.39 3.36 12.99
C GLN A 396 18.41 3.04 11.49
N LYS A 397 18.60 1.77 11.11
CA LYS A 397 18.41 1.32 9.73
C LYS A 397 16.96 1.47 9.29
N ALA A 398 16.01 1.04 10.13
CA ALA A 398 14.59 1.19 9.84
C ALA A 398 14.18 2.67 9.71
N LEU A 399 14.64 3.55 10.61
CA LEU A 399 14.34 4.98 10.57
C LEU A 399 14.83 5.65 9.27
N ARG A 400 16.08 5.38 8.86
CA ARG A 400 16.61 5.97 7.61
C ARG A 400 16.05 5.33 6.34
N GLY A 401 15.56 4.09 6.41
CA GLY A 401 14.88 3.40 5.32
C GLY A 401 13.38 3.73 5.20
N LEU A 402 12.83 4.55 6.10
CA LEU A 402 11.39 4.83 6.17
C LEU A 402 10.90 5.79 5.06
N GLU A 403 11.80 6.40 4.30
CA GLU A 403 11.46 7.32 3.20
C GLU A 403 10.59 8.52 3.66
N VAL A 404 10.93 9.08 4.82
CA VAL A 404 10.35 10.30 5.40
C VAL A 404 11.37 11.45 5.49
N GLY A 405 12.58 11.25 4.94
CA GLY A 405 13.68 12.21 5.02
C GLY A 405 14.48 12.16 6.32
N ALA A 406 14.25 11.14 7.16
CA ALA A 406 15.01 10.93 8.38
C ALA A 406 16.37 10.28 8.09
N SER A 407 17.40 10.70 8.82
CA SER A 407 18.74 10.13 8.80
C SER A 407 19.02 9.24 10.03
N GLY A 408 18.10 9.23 10.99
CA GLY A 408 18.13 8.50 12.25
C GLY A 408 17.12 9.10 13.22
N PHE A 409 17.57 9.41 14.44
CA PHE A 409 16.78 10.20 15.40
C PHE A 409 16.94 11.69 15.11
N ASP A 410 16.38 12.21 14.02
CA ASP A 410 16.45 13.66 13.75
C ASP A 410 15.66 14.48 14.80
N GLU A 411 16.15 15.67 15.14
CA GLU A 411 15.49 16.57 16.10
C GLU A 411 14.15 17.10 15.54
N LYS A 412 13.07 17.04 16.33
CA LYS A 412 11.76 17.68 16.00
C LYS A 412 11.61 19.03 16.67
N ILE A 413 12.22 19.22 17.83
CA ILE A 413 12.22 20.49 18.58
C ILE A 413 13.63 20.88 19.00
N GLU A 414 14.01 22.10 18.64
CA GLU A 414 15.29 22.69 19.03
C GLU A 414 15.43 22.80 20.56
N VAL A 415 16.64 22.49 21.07
CA VAL A 415 16.95 22.59 22.50
C VAL A 415 16.87 24.05 22.96
N GLY A 416 16.09 24.31 24.01
CA GLY A 416 15.89 25.66 24.55
C GLY A 416 14.70 26.42 23.96
N ALA A 417 13.96 25.83 23.02
CA ALA A 417 12.71 26.42 22.52
C ALA A 417 11.66 26.56 23.65
N GLU A 418 10.97 27.70 23.67
CA GLU A 418 9.91 27.96 24.65
C GLU A 418 8.76 26.94 24.50
N GLY A 419 8.30 26.36 25.61
CA GLY A 419 7.23 25.35 25.60
C GLY A 419 7.64 23.96 25.07
N ALA A 420 8.92 23.73 24.74
CA ALA A 420 9.39 22.46 24.20
C ALA A 420 9.04 21.24 25.08
N ARG A 421 9.26 21.36 26.40
CA ARG A 421 9.01 20.27 27.36
C ARG A 421 7.54 19.84 27.36
N ASP A 422 6.60 20.78 27.31
CA ASP A 422 5.17 20.48 27.33
C ASP A 422 4.72 19.82 26.03
N LYS A 423 5.21 20.32 24.88
CA LYS A 423 4.94 19.70 23.57
C LYS A 423 5.49 18.29 23.49
N ILE A 424 6.74 18.05 23.90
CA ILE A 424 7.33 16.70 23.95
C ILE A 424 6.47 15.79 24.82
N LEU A 425 6.10 16.23 26.04
CA LEU A 425 5.29 15.41 26.94
C LEU A 425 3.92 15.06 26.35
N GLN A 426 3.30 15.96 25.59
CA GLN A 426 2.04 15.70 24.88
C GLN A 426 2.22 14.61 23.82
N GLU A 427 3.24 14.73 22.96
CA GLU A 427 3.54 13.78 21.88
C GLU A 427 4.01 12.40 22.39
N LEU A 428 4.57 12.34 23.61
CA LEU A 428 4.87 11.08 24.27
C LEU A 428 3.61 10.37 24.77
N LYS A 429 2.67 11.13 25.35
CA LYS A 429 1.43 10.60 25.94
C LYS A 429 0.37 10.21 24.92
N VAL A 430 0.25 11.01 23.86
CA VAL A 430 -0.71 10.78 22.77
C VAL A 430 0.09 10.20 21.61
N PRO A 431 0.02 8.89 21.34
CA PRO A 431 0.82 8.28 20.29
C PRO A 431 0.48 8.89 18.94
N GLY A 432 1.46 9.53 18.31
CA GLY A 432 1.40 9.97 16.92
C GLY A 432 2.43 9.24 16.04
N PRO A 433 2.37 9.40 14.71
CA PRO A 433 3.32 8.80 13.78
C PRO A 433 4.76 9.25 14.02
N GLU A 434 4.97 10.39 14.70
CA GLU A 434 6.28 10.95 14.98
C GLU A 434 6.83 10.65 16.38
N ARG A 435 6.11 9.86 17.20
CA ARG A 435 6.44 9.66 18.63
C ARG A 435 7.87 9.18 18.85
N ILE A 436 8.41 8.32 17.99
CA ILE A 436 9.78 7.79 18.12
C ILE A 436 10.85 8.89 18.11
N TRP A 437 10.67 9.96 17.32
CA TRP A 437 11.59 11.09 17.32
C TRP A 437 11.42 11.95 18.57
N TYR A 438 10.19 12.13 19.05
CA TYR A 438 9.93 12.82 20.32
C TYR A 438 10.50 12.08 21.54
N VAL A 439 10.62 10.74 21.50
CA VAL A 439 11.37 9.98 22.51
C VAL A 439 12.85 10.39 22.51
N GLY A 440 13.47 10.52 21.32
CA GLY A 440 14.83 11.03 21.19
C GLY A 440 14.97 12.46 21.74
N ASP A 441 14.03 13.35 21.39
CA ASP A 441 14.01 14.72 21.89
C ASP A 441 13.79 14.79 23.40
N ALA A 442 12.99 13.91 24.00
CA ALA A 442 12.82 13.87 25.44
C ALA A 442 14.17 13.70 26.16
N PHE A 443 15.02 12.79 25.70
CA PHE A 443 16.35 12.62 26.28
C PHE A 443 17.29 13.81 26.00
N ARG A 444 17.18 14.46 24.82
CA ARG A 444 17.91 15.71 24.52
C ARG A 444 17.53 16.86 25.43
N HIS A 445 16.25 16.93 25.81
CA HIS A 445 15.66 17.94 26.69
C HIS A 445 15.67 17.55 28.18
N GLY A 446 16.49 16.55 28.54
CA GLY A 446 16.77 16.20 29.94
C GLY A 446 15.63 15.49 30.68
N PHE A 447 14.69 14.88 29.98
CA PHE A 447 13.75 13.96 30.62
C PHE A 447 14.49 12.73 31.16
N THR A 448 14.06 12.26 32.32
CA THR A 448 14.54 11.00 32.87
C THR A 448 13.89 9.81 32.18
N LEU A 449 14.55 8.66 32.22
CA LEU A 449 14.00 7.38 31.73
C LEU A 449 12.60 7.10 32.29
N ASP A 450 12.39 7.34 33.59
CA ASP A 450 11.11 7.08 34.25
C ASP A 450 10.01 8.05 33.82
N GLU A 451 10.34 9.31 33.52
CA GLU A 451 9.38 10.27 32.96
C GLU A 451 8.92 9.83 31.57
N VAL A 452 9.85 9.39 30.71
CA VAL A 452 9.52 8.90 29.36
C VAL A 452 8.73 7.61 29.43
N PHE A 453 9.11 6.66 30.27
CA PHE A 453 8.36 5.42 30.51
C PHE A 453 6.94 5.71 31.00
N ALA A 454 6.78 6.60 31.99
CA ALA A 454 5.47 6.94 32.55
C ALA A 454 4.56 7.65 31.54
N ALA A 455 5.13 8.37 30.57
CA ALA A 455 4.39 9.02 29.52
C ALA A 455 3.98 8.06 28.38
N THR A 456 4.81 7.06 28.08
CA THR A 456 4.67 6.25 26.84
C THR A 456 4.26 4.81 27.07
N ASN A 457 4.56 4.25 28.25
CA ASN A 457 4.53 2.83 28.57
C ASN A 457 5.42 1.92 27.68
N ILE A 458 6.30 2.50 26.85
CA ILE A 458 7.31 1.76 26.09
C ILE A 458 8.29 1.12 27.08
N ASP A 459 8.63 -0.15 26.91
CA ASP A 459 9.51 -0.85 27.86
C ASP A 459 10.86 -0.13 28.02
N ARG A 460 11.34 -0.05 29.27
CA ARG A 460 12.59 0.63 29.61
C ARG A 460 13.78 0.07 28.84
N TRP A 461 13.76 -1.21 28.47
CA TRP A 461 14.81 -1.85 27.69
C TRP A 461 15.06 -1.14 26.35
N PHE A 462 14.00 -0.73 25.65
CA PHE A 462 14.14 0.04 24.41
C PHE A 462 14.57 1.48 24.68
N LEU A 463 13.96 2.12 25.68
CA LEU A 463 14.19 3.53 26.01
C LEU A 463 15.65 3.80 26.41
N ILE A 464 16.29 2.91 27.19
CA ILE A 464 17.70 3.05 27.60
C ILE A 464 18.63 3.03 26.37
N GLN A 465 18.32 2.21 25.37
CA GLN A 465 19.13 2.11 24.16
C GLN A 465 18.99 3.35 23.27
N ILE A 466 17.81 3.93 23.21
CA ILE A 466 17.59 5.23 22.55
C ILE A 466 18.35 6.33 23.30
N GLU A 467 18.25 6.38 24.63
CA GLU A 467 19.01 7.33 25.44
C GLU A 467 20.53 7.23 25.18
N ASP A 468 21.06 6.02 25.06
CA ASP A 468 22.47 5.78 24.74
C ASP A 468 22.86 6.22 23.32
N ILE A 469 21.97 6.10 22.33
CA ILE A 469 22.15 6.71 21.00
C ILE A 469 22.23 8.23 21.15
N ILE A 470 21.30 8.86 21.87
CA ILE A 470 21.27 10.31 22.07
C ILE A 470 22.53 10.82 22.79
N LYS A 471 23.02 10.08 23.80
CA LYS A 471 24.31 10.36 24.46
C LYS A 471 25.47 10.31 23.47
N THR A 472 25.45 9.35 22.56
CA THR A 472 26.47 9.21 21.49
C THR A 472 26.40 10.37 20.50
N GLU A 473 25.20 10.80 20.09
CA GLU A 473 25.05 11.97 19.22
C GLU A 473 25.61 13.24 19.88
N ASN A 474 25.32 13.45 21.16
CA ASN A 474 25.86 14.56 21.93
C ASN A 474 27.39 14.50 22.05
N GLN A 475 27.97 13.30 22.16
CA GLN A 475 29.42 13.13 22.10
C GLN A 475 29.97 13.56 20.73
N ILE A 476 29.35 13.11 19.63
CA ILE A 476 29.77 13.45 18.27
C ILE A 476 29.77 14.96 18.02
N LYS A 477 28.75 15.69 18.52
CA LYS A 477 28.67 17.16 18.43
C LYS A 477 29.88 17.88 19.06
N THR A 478 30.60 17.23 19.97
CA THR A 478 31.79 17.80 20.64
C THR A 478 33.12 17.44 19.97
N LEU A 479 33.12 16.51 19.01
CA LEU A 479 34.33 16.06 18.33
C LEU A 479 34.69 16.97 17.15
N GLY A 480 35.98 17.24 16.97
CA GLY A 480 36.51 17.81 15.74
C GLY A 480 36.71 16.76 14.66
N PHE A 481 36.80 17.19 13.39
CA PHE A 481 37.08 16.28 12.27
C PHE A 481 38.38 15.46 12.45
N GLY A 482 39.40 16.05 13.08
CA GLY A 482 40.68 15.38 13.37
C GLY A 482 40.59 14.29 14.46
N ASP A 483 39.51 14.27 15.25
CA ASP A 483 39.29 13.27 16.30
C ASP A 483 38.68 11.98 15.74
N LEU A 484 38.19 12.00 14.49
CA LEU A 484 37.61 10.84 13.81
C LEU A 484 38.69 9.82 13.43
N ASN A 485 38.72 8.70 14.14
CA ASN A 485 39.61 7.57 13.89
C ASN A 485 38.80 6.30 13.59
N ALA A 486 39.47 5.20 13.26
CA ALA A 486 38.77 3.98 12.87
C ALA A 486 37.90 3.42 14.01
N ASP A 487 38.34 3.53 15.26
CA ASP A 487 37.68 2.92 16.41
C ASP A 487 36.42 3.66 16.81
N ASN A 488 36.45 5.00 16.89
CA ASN A 488 35.25 5.75 17.22
C ASN A 488 34.22 5.71 16.09
N ILE A 489 34.63 5.81 14.82
CA ILE A 489 33.72 5.65 13.69
C ILE A 489 33.07 4.27 13.74
N ARG A 490 33.85 3.19 13.91
CA ARG A 490 33.29 1.84 14.03
C ARG A 490 32.30 1.75 15.20
N GLY A 491 32.60 2.39 16.33
CA GLY A 491 31.67 2.51 17.46
C GLY A 491 30.36 3.19 17.09
N PHE A 492 30.39 4.33 16.39
CA PHE A 492 29.19 5.03 15.93
C PHE A 492 28.39 4.21 14.93
N LYS A 493 29.08 3.58 13.97
CA LYS A 493 28.45 2.78 12.93
C LYS A 493 27.84 1.48 13.47
N ARG A 494 28.44 0.84 14.48
CA ARG A 494 27.87 -0.33 15.20
C ARG A 494 26.58 -0.01 15.96
N LYS A 495 26.35 1.26 16.31
CA LYS A 495 25.07 1.74 16.85
C LYS A 495 24.05 2.10 15.77
N GLY A 496 24.40 1.96 14.49
CA GLY A 496 23.52 2.24 13.35
C GLY A 496 23.48 3.69 12.86
N LEU A 497 24.31 4.60 13.39
CA LEU A 497 24.29 5.99 12.95
C LEU A 497 24.69 6.08 11.47
N SER A 498 23.85 6.73 10.66
CA SER A 498 24.13 6.96 9.25
C SER A 498 25.26 7.97 9.05
N ASP A 499 25.93 7.89 7.90
CA ASP A 499 26.94 8.86 7.48
C ASP A 499 26.34 10.27 7.41
N LEU A 500 25.07 10.39 7.01
CA LEU A 500 24.36 11.67 6.96
C LEU A 500 24.14 12.22 8.37
N ARG A 501 23.63 11.40 9.30
CA ARG A 501 23.41 11.83 10.69
C ARG A 501 24.70 12.29 11.36
N ILE A 502 25.79 11.53 11.21
CA ILE A 502 27.08 11.91 11.78
C ILE A 502 27.60 13.20 11.14
N ALA A 503 27.46 13.35 9.83
CA ALA A 503 27.88 14.55 9.10
C ALA A 503 27.12 15.80 9.56
N ASP A 504 25.79 15.71 9.72
CA ASP A 504 24.93 16.80 10.18
C ASP A 504 25.28 17.22 11.61
N LEU A 505 25.50 16.25 12.51
CA LEU A 505 25.91 16.49 13.90
C LEU A 505 27.27 17.21 14.00
N MET A 506 28.15 17.00 13.03
CA MET A 506 29.48 17.62 12.98
C MET A 506 29.54 18.89 12.12
N GLY A 507 28.49 19.22 11.38
CA GLY A 507 28.48 20.33 10.43
C GLY A 507 29.41 20.13 9.22
N ILE A 508 29.56 18.89 8.73
CA ILE A 508 30.33 18.55 7.52
C ILE A 508 29.43 17.91 6.47
N SER A 509 29.92 17.72 5.25
CA SER A 509 29.13 17.00 4.23
C SER A 509 29.21 15.48 4.38
N GLN A 510 28.12 14.78 4.06
CA GLN A 510 28.08 13.30 4.01
C GLN A 510 29.21 12.72 3.14
N LYS A 511 29.52 13.35 2.00
CA LYS A 511 30.60 12.94 1.08
C LYS A 511 31.98 13.01 1.75
N GLN A 512 32.24 14.05 2.55
CA GLN A 512 33.50 14.18 3.29
C GLN A 512 33.63 13.09 4.36
N PHE A 513 32.58 12.86 5.16
CA PHE A 513 32.59 11.81 6.18
C PHE A 513 32.80 10.42 5.57
N ARG A 514 32.01 10.07 4.53
CA ARG A 514 32.13 8.78 3.83
C ARG A 514 33.53 8.54 3.29
N LYS A 515 34.15 9.54 2.65
CA LYS A 515 35.52 9.43 2.13
C LYS A 515 36.53 9.19 3.26
N HIS A 516 36.38 9.89 4.38
CA HIS A 516 37.25 9.71 5.55
C HIS A 516 37.11 8.30 6.14
N ARG A 517 35.87 7.84 6.31
CA ARG A 517 35.53 6.49 6.76
C ARG A 517 36.15 5.40 5.86
N TRP A 518 36.06 5.54 4.54
CA TRP A 518 36.73 4.63 3.58
C TRP A 518 38.25 4.67 3.66
N ASN A 519 38.87 5.85 3.80
CA ASN A 519 40.33 5.96 3.94
C ASN A 519 40.87 5.25 5.20
N LEU A 520 40.04 5.16 6.24
CA LEU A 520 40.34 4.44 7.49
C LEU A 520 40.00 2.95 7.42
N GLY A 521 39.47 2.45 6.30
CA GLY A 521 39.08 1.05 6.13
C GLY A 521 37.85 0.64 6.95
N VAL A 522 37.01 1.60 7.36
CA VAL A 522 35.79 1.30 8.13
C VAL A 522 34.61 1.15 7.17
N THR A 523 34.27 -0.09 6.82
CA THR A 523 33.15 -0.43 5.93
C THR A 523 32.27 -1.47 6.58
N PRO A 524 30.98 -1.57 6.20
CA PRO A 524 30.15 -2.67 6.68
C PRO A 524 30.66 -4.00 6.12
N VAL A 525 30.35 -5.06 6.84
CA VAL A 525 30.31 -6.44 6.36
C VAL A 525 28.86 -6.82 6.10
N TYR A 526 28.65 -7.89 5.36
CA TYR A 526 27.30 -8.42 5.12
C TYR A 526 27.19 -9.81 5.72
N LYS A 527 26.10 -10.02 6.46
CA LYS A 527 25.73 -11.30 7.08
C LYS A 527 24.54 -11.89 6.36
N ARG A 528 24.39 -13.21 6.40
CA ARG A 528 23.25 -13.91 5.80
C ARG A 528 22.13 -14.14 6.79
N VAL A 529 20.92 -14.23 6.27
CA VAL A 529 19.75 -14.81 6.94
C VAL A 529 19.73 -16.31 6.61
N ASP A 530 19.69 -17.14 7.65
CA ASP A 530 19.90 -18.59 7.52
C ASP A 530 18.92 -19.45 8.34
N THR A 531 17.94 -18.85 9.03
CA THR A 531 16.98 -19.49 9.96
C THR A 531 17.57 -20.19 11.19
N CYS A 532 18.89 -20.31 11.31
CA CYS A 532 19.53 -21.23 12.27
C CYS A 532 20.71 -20.63 13.03
N ALA A 533 20.91 -19.31 12.97
CA ALA A 533 21.98 -18.62 13.69
C ALA A 533 23.37 -19.23 13.40
N ALA A 534 23.63 -19.48 12.12
CA ALA A 534 24.85 -20.10 11.58
C ALA A 534 25.15 -21.53 12.08
N GLU A 535 24.18 -22.27 12.64
CA GLU A 535 24.35 -23.69 12.95
C GLU A 535 24.58 -24.53 11.67
N PHE A 536 23.95 -24.13 10.56
CA PHE A 536 24.07 -24.75 9.25
C PHE A 536 24.47 -23.72 8.19
N GLU A 537 25.19 -24.16 7.16
CA GLU A 537 25.53 -23.31 6.02
C GLU A 537 24.27 -22.99 5.18
N SER A 538 24.20 -21.76 4.68
CA SER A 538 23.14 -21.28 3.79
C SER A 538 23.71 -20.92 2.43
N ASP A 539 23.23 -21.59 1.38
CA ASP A 539 23.58 -21.29 -0.01
C ASP A 539 22.88 -19.99 -0.48
N THR A 540 21.77 -19.63 0.15
CA THR A 540 20.95 -18.47 -0.21
C THR A 540 21.64 -17.16 0.16
N ALA A 541 21.81 -16.27 -0.81
CA ALA A 541 22.41 -14.95 -0.61
C ALA A 541 21.34 -13.92 -0.18
N TYR A 542 20.67 -14.16 0.95
CA TYR A 542 19.77 -13.19 1.60
C TYR A 542 20.55 -12.47 2.70
N MET A 543 20.87 -11.18 2.51
CA MET A 543 21.90 -10.48 3.27
C MET A 543 21.43 -9.16 3.89
N TYR A 544 22.11 -8.76 4.95
CA TYR A 544 22.01 -7.43 5.57
C TYR A 544 23.39 -6.92 5.98
N SER A 545 23.56 -5.60 5.99
CA SER A 545 24.80 -4.93 6.41
C SER A 545 24.89 -4.81 7.93
N THR A 546 26.12 -4.91 8.45
CA THR A 546 26.45 -4.62 9.84
C THR A 546 27.93 -4.25 9.97
N TYR A 547 28.31 -3.58 11.06
CA TYR A 547 29.71 -3.23 11.34
C TYR A 547 30.38 -4.26 12.26
N ASP A 548 30.47 -5.49 11.77
CA ASP A 548 31.16 -6.61 12.43
C ASP A 548 32.46 -7.00 11.70
N GLU A 549 33.07 -8.12 12.08
CA GLU A 549 34.40 -8.51 11.58
C GLU A 549 34.37 -9.30 10.25
N GLU A 550 33.53 -10.32 10.13
CA GLU A 550 33.51 -11.25 8.96
C GLU A 550 32.41 -10.91 7.96
N CYS A 551 32.73 -10.94 6.66
CA CYS A 551 31.79 -10.68 5.56
C CYS A 551 31.46 -11.97 4.79
N GLU A 552 30.17 -12.29 4.70
CA GLU A 552 29.61 -13.48 4.05
C GLU A 552 29.03 -13.18 2.66
N ALA A 553 29.21 -11.96 2.16
CA ALA A 553 28.71 -11.57 0.84
C ALA A 553 29.23 -12.50 -0.25
N ASN A 554 30.54 -12.77 -0.25
CA ASN A 554 31.21 -13.65 -1.22
C ASN A 554 30.75 -13.41 -2.68
N PRO A 555 30.92 -12.17 -3.21
CA PRO A 555 30.38 -11.79 -4.51
C PRO A 555 31.01 -12.62 -5.65
N SER A 556 30.20 -12.99 -6.65
CA SER A 556 30.68 -13.76 -7.81
C SER A 556 31.41 -12.88 -8.84
N ASN A 557 31.95 -13.51 -9.90
CA ASN A 557 32.52 -12.81 -11.06
C ASN A 557 31.58 -12.77 -12.28
N LYS A 558 30.31 -13.17 -12.13
CA LYS A 558 29.32 -13.10 -13.22
C LYS A 558 29.00 -11.64 -13.57
N ASP A 559 28.46 -11.43 -14.76
CA ASP A 559 27.86 -10.14 -15.12
C ASP A 559 26.61 -9.93 -14.26
N LYS A 560 26.61 -8.88 -13.44
CA LYS A 560 25.54 -8.61 -12.49
C LYS A 560 24.70 -7.41 -12.87
N ILE A 561 23.38 -7.52 -12.72
CA ILE A 561 22.45 -6.39 -12.82
C ILE A 561 21.80 -6.16 -11.47
N MET A 562 21.96 -4.96 -10.95
CA MET A 562 21.34 -4.52 -9.70
C MET A 562 20.02 -3.81 -9.99
N VAL A 563 18.97 -4.19 -9.26
CA VAL A 563 17.65 -3.56 -9.30
C VAL A 563 17.40 -2.93 -7.94
N ILE A 564 17.14 -1.62 -7.91
CA ILE A 564 16.84 -0.89 -6.68
C ILE A 564 15.32 -0.73 -6.55
N GLY A 565 14.78 -1.27 -5.46
CA GLY A 565 13.37 -1.20 -5.11
C GLY A 565 12.93 0.18 -4.65
N GLY A 566 11.72 0.25 -4.07
CA GLY A 566 11.13 1.51 -3.62
C GLY A 566 11.14 1.76 -2.12
N GLY A 567 11.44 0.77 -1.28
CA GLY A 567 11.25 0.88 0.18
C GLY A 567 9.76 0.75 0.58
N PRO A 568 9.37 1.26 1.77
CA PRO A 568 8.05 1.01 2.36
C PRO A 568 6.92 1.60 1.53
N ASN A 569 5.86 0.83 1.21
CA ASN A 569 4.73 1.36 0.44
C ASN A 569 4.11 2.64 1.05
N ARG A 570 3.58 3.49 0.17
CA ARG A 570 2.91 4.75 0.50
C ARG A 570 2.01 5.19 -0.65
N ILE A 571 1.05 6.08 -0.39
CA ILE A 571 0.15 6.60 -1.43
C ILE A 571 0.97 7.26 -2.55
N GLY A 572 0.72 6.81 -3.78
CA GLY A 572 1.46 7.21 -4.99
C GLY A 572 2.67 6.35 -5.33
N GLN A 573 3.10 5.46 -4.41
CA GLN A 573 4.18 4.51 -4.58
C GLN A 573 3.84 3.17 -3.94
N GLY A 574 2.94 2.44 -4.60
CA GLY A 574 2.43 1.15 -4.16
C GLY A 574 3.19 -0.04 -4.74
N ILE A 575 2.46 -1.14 -4.85
CA ILE A 575 2.94 -2.44 -5.34
C ILE A 575 3.30 -2.42 -6.84
N GLU A 576 2.84 -1.42 -7.58
CA GLU A 576 3.05 -1.31 -9.02
C GLU A 576 4.54 -1.19 -9.38
N PHE A 577 5.31 -0.53 -8.50
CA PHE A 577 6.76 -0.39 -8.63
C PHE A 577 7.50 -1.67 -8.21
N ASP A 578 6.97 -2.39 -7.20
CA ASP A 578 7.50 -3.69 -6.81
C ASP A 578 7.36 -4.70 -7.96
N TYR A 579 6.18 -4.73 -8.59
CA TYR A 579 5.91 -5.52 -9.79
C TYR A 579 6.96 -5.30 -10.88
N CYS A 580 7.27 -4.04 -11.18
CA CYS A 580 8.29 -3.70 -12.18
C CYS A 580 9.67 -4.24 -11.77
N CYS A 581 10.07 -4.06 -10.50
CA CYS A 581 11.35 -4.54 -9.98
C CYS A 581 11.46 -6.07 -10.05
N VAL A 582 10.40 -6.80 -9.68
CA VAL A 582 10.33 -8.27 -9.79
C VAL A 582 10.49 -8.70 -11.25
N HIS A 583 9.77 -8.09 -12.18
CA HIS A 583 9.89 -8.43 -13.60
C HIS A 583 11.27 -8.13 -14.18
N ALA A 584 11.94 -7.05 -13.74
CA ALA A 584 13.33 -6.79 -14.10
C ALA A 584 14.26 -7.90 -13.59
N ALA A 585 14.17 -8.27 -12.31
CA ALA A 585 14.98 -9.34 -11.75
C ALA A 585 14.73 -10.68 -12.47
N LEU A 586 13.47 -11.03 -12.73
CA LEU A 586 13.14 -12.25 -13.46
C LEU A 586 13.71 -12.23 -14.89
N ALA A 587 13.53 -11.14 -15.64
CA ALA A 587 14.05 -11.04 -17.00
C ALA A 587 15.57 -11.09 -17.06
N MET A 588 16.27 -10.37 -16.18
CA MET A 588 17.72 -10.38 -16.15
C MET A 588 18.28 -11.76 -15.78
N ARG A 589 17.62 -12.48 -14.87
CA ARG A 589 17.98 -13.85 -14.50
C ARG A 589 17.73 -14.84 -15.64
N GLU A 590 16.57 -14.75 -16.30
CA GLU A 590 16.23 -15.53 -17.50
C GLU A 590 17.29 -15.35 -18.61
N ASP A 591 17.83 -14.14 -18.75
CA ASP A 591 18.83 -13.79 -19.75
C ASP A 591 20.28 -14.09 -19.32
N GLY A 592 20.47 -14.70 -18.13
CA GLY A 592 21.76 -15.21 -17.65
C GLY A 592 22.61 -14.24 -16.83
N TYR A 593 22.09 -13.07 -16.46
CA TYR A 593 22.74 -12.18 -15.50
C TYR A 593 22.59 -12.72 -14.07
N GLU A 594 23.55 -12.39 -13.21
CA GLU A 594 23.35 -12.53 -11.77
C GLU A 594 22.61 -11.30 -11.24
N THR A 595 21.40 -11.53 -10.75
CA THR A 595 20.48 -10.47 -10.37
C THR A 595 20.59 -10.11 -8.91
N ILE A 596 20.72 -8.81 -8.63
CA ILE A 596 20.87 -8.29 -7.27
C ILE A 596 19.67 -7.40 -6.97
N MET A 597 18.87 -7.75 -5.97
CA MET A 597 17.78 -6.90 -5.49
C MET A 597 18.22 -6.12 -4.24
N VAL A 598 17.91 -4.82 -4.20
CA VAL A 598 18.11 -3.97 -3.01
C VAL A 598 16.77 -3.34 -2.63
N ASN A 599 16.16 -3.80 -1.54
CA ASN A 599 14.88 -3.29 -1.05
C ASN A 599 14.69 -3.63 0.44
N CYS A 600 13.82 -2.90 1.14
CA CYS A 600 13.60 -3.07 2.59
C CYS A 600 12.12 -3.15 2.99
N ASN A 601 11.23 -3.44 2.04
CA ASN A 601 9.81 -3.61 2.29
C ASN A 601 9.49 -5.10 2.56
N PRO A 602 9.03 -5.46 3.77
CA PRO A 602 8.81 -6.86 4.13
C PRO A 602 7.57 -7.48 3.45
N GLU A 603 6.63 -6.67 2.97
CA GLU A 603 5.36 -7.13 2.41
C GLU A 603 5.48 -7.61 0.95
N THR A 604 6.64 -7.40 0.33
CA THR A 604 6.78 -7.46 -1.14
C THR A 604 7.38 -8.76 -1.68
N VAL A 605 7.13 -9.02 -2.97
CA VAL A 605 7.71 -10.17 -3.68
C VAL A 605 9.16 -9.89 -4.07
N SER A 606 9.56 -8.63 -4.28
CA SER A 606 10.97 -8.32 -4.57
C SER A 606 11.92 -8.71 -3.43
N THR A 607 11.47 -8.65 -2.17
CA THR A 607 12.23 -9.10 -1.00
C THR A 607 12.02 -10.58 -0.67
N ASP A 608 11.41 -11.35 -1.56
CA ASP A 608 11.52 -12.81 -1.54
C ASP A 608 12.90 -13.22 -2.11
N TYR A 609 13.62 -14.07 -1.37
CA TYR A 609 14.92 -14.57 -1.80
C TYR A 609 14.82 -15.42 -3.08
N ASP A 610 13.64 -15.96 -3.42
CA ASP A 610 13.41 -16.70 -4.67
C ASP A 610 13.37 -15.78 -5.92
N THR A 611 13.21 -14.47 -5.74
CA THR A 611 13.02 -13.51 -6.84
C THR A 611 14.32 -13.14 -7.54
N SER A 612 15.43 -13.07 -6.81
CA SER A 612 16.75 -12.65 -7.32
C SER A 612 17.84 -13.63 -6.90
N ASP A 613 18.99 -13.60 -7.56
CA ASP A 613 20.13 -14.45 -7.17
C ASP A 613 20.75 -14.00 -5.84
N ARG A 614 20.67 -12.69 -5.55
CA ARG A 614 21.23 -12.06 -4.36
C ARG A 614 20.31 -10.96 -3.86
N LEU A 615 19.84 -11.07 -2.62
CA LEU A 615 18.96 -10.10 -1.98
C LEU A 615 19.72 -9.36 -0.88
N TYR A 616 19.78 -8.03 -0.99
CA TYR A 616 20.22 -7.13 0.06
C TYR A 616 19.01 -6.44 0.68
N PHE A 617 18.67 -6.83 1.91
CA PHE A 617 17.56 -6.25 2.66
C PHE A 617 18.04 -5.02 3.42
N GLU A 618 18.24 -3.95 2.67
CA GLU A 618 18.93 -2.74 3.11
C GLU A 618 18.10 -1.48 2.86
N PRO A 619 18.26 -0.44 3.69
CA PRO A 619 17.68 0.87 3.41
C PRO A 619 18.10 1.39 2.03
N ILE A 620 17.20 2.02 1.31
CA ILE A 620 17.47 2.54 -0.04
C ILE A 620 18.03 3.96 0.07
N THR A 621 19.23 4.06 0.63
CA THR A 621 19.96 5.33 0.77
C THR A 621 21.22 5.35 -0.09
N LEU A 622 21.74 6.54 -0.35
CA LEU A 622 23.02 6.68 -1.05
C LEU A 622 24.16 5.95 -0.32
N GLU A 623 24.16 5.95 1.00
CA GLU A 623 25.21 5.27 1.78
C GLU A 623 25.13 3.76 1.58
N ASP A 624 23.98 3.17 1.87
CA ASP A 624 23.80 1.72 1.92
C ASP A 624 23.98 1.12 0.51
N VAL A 625 23.43 1.76 -0.53
CA VAL A 625 23.59 1.33 -1.93
C VAL A 625 25.05 1.39 -2.38
N LEU A 626 25.80 2.44 -2.03
CA LEU A 626 27.21 2.55 -2.43
C LEU A 626 28.09 1.48 -1.79
N GLU A 627 27.79 1.05 -0.56
CA GLU A 627 28.51 -0.05 0.07
C GLU A 627 28.27 -1.38 -0.65
N ILE A 628 27.06 -1.61 -1.17
CA ILE A 628 26.76 -2.80 -2.00
C ILE A 628 27.50 -2.70 -3.33
N VAL A 629 27.42 -1.55 -4.02
CA VAL A 629 28.13 -1.31 -5.30
C VAL A 629 29.64 -1.51 -5.14
N ARG A 630 30.22 -1.08 -4.01
CA ARG A 630 31.65 -1.23 -3.70
C ARG A 630 32.11 -2.70 -3.72
N ILE A 631 31.33 -3.60 -3.14
CA ILE A 631 31.67 -5.02 -3.05
C ILE A 631 31.23 -5.82 -4.28
N GLU A 632 30.05 -5.50 -4.84
CA GLU A 632 29.46 -6.28 -5.93
C GLU A 632 30.00 -5.91 -7.30
N LYS A 633 30.32 -4.62 -7.49
CA LYS A 633 30.75 -4.03 -8.76
C LYS A 633 29.84 -4.46 -9.93
N PRO A 634 28.53 -4.16 -9.87
CA PRO A 634 27.58 -4.58 -10.88
C PRO A 634 27.95 -4.03 -12.26
N LYS A 635 27.56 -4.74 -13.32
CA LYS A 635 27.70 -4.28 -14.70
C LYS A 635 26.73 -3.14 -15.02
N GLY A 636 25.55 -3.18 -14.41
CA GLY A 636 24.51 -2.16 -14.57
C GLY A 636 23.58 -2.08 -13.36
N ILE A 637 23.02 -0.89 -13.14
CA ILE A 637 22.07 -0.60 -12.07
C ILE A 637 20.81 0.03 -12.68
N ILE A 638 19.65 -0.59 -12.39
CA ILE A 638 18.33 -0.09 -12.75
C ILE A 638 17.78 0.73 -11.58
N VAL A 639 17.54 2.02 -11.82
CA VAL A 639 16.99 2.98 -10.85
C VAL A 639 15.57 3.43 -11.21
N GLN A 640 15.10 3.12 -12.43
CA GLN A 640 13.89 3.66 -13.02
C GLN A 640 12.61 2.93 -12.59
N TYR A 641 12.73 1.84 -11.84
CA TYR A 641 11.62 0.91 -11.56
C TYR A 641 11.04 1.03 -10.14
N GLY A 642 11.85 1.44 -9.16
CA GLY A 642 11.43 1.54 -7.75
C GLY A 642 10.70 2.83 -7.36
N GLY A 643 10.24 3.64 -8.33
CA GLY A 643 9.58 4.92 -8.05
C GLY A 643 10.54 6.04 -7.62
N GLN A 644 10.07 7.02 -6.84
CA GLN A 644 10.86 8.25 -6.59
C GLN A 644 12.14 8.02 -5.78
N THR A 645 12.15 7.03 -4.88
CA THR A 645 13.27 6.78 -3.98
C THR A 645 14.58 6.54 -4.74
N PRO A 646 14.70 5.53 -5.62
CA PRO A 646 15.91 5.35 -6.42
C PRO A 646 16.16 6.49 -7.43
N LEU A 647 15.09 7.11 -7.96
CA LEU A 647 15.24 8.26 -8.87
C LEU A 647 15.99 9.43 -8.23
N LYS A 648 15.70 9.74 -6.95
CA LYS A 648 16.40 10.80 -6.20
C LYS A 648 17.88 10.50 -5.98
N LEU A 649 18.26 9.22 -5.97
CA LEU A 649 19.65 8.79 -5.78
C LEU A 649 20.44 8.77 -7.09
N ALA A 650 19.77 8.73 -8.25
CA ALA A 650 20.40 8.44 -9.55
C ALA A 650 21.61 9.32 -9.87
N ARG A 651 21.50 10.65 -9.69
CA ARG A 651 22.61 11.60 -9.91
C ARG A 651 23.77 11.37 -8.95
N ALA A 652 23.48 11.23 -7.66
CA ALA A 652 24.51 11.05 -6.64
C ALA A 652 25.23 9.69 -6.78
N LEU A 653 24.53 8.67 -7.28
CA LEU A 653 25.09 7.37 -7.62
C LEU A 653 26.01 7.46 -8.84
N GLU A 654 25.57 8.13 -9.92
CA GLU A 654 26.38 8.34 -11.13
C GLU A 654 27.65 9.15 -10.81
N GLU A 655 27.53 10.23 -10.03
CA GLU A 655 28.69 11.03 -9.57
C GLU A 655 29.69 10.23 -8.72
N ALA A 656 29.21 9.19 -8.04
CA ALA A 656 30.04 8.27 -7.27
C ALA A 656 30.64 7.14 -8.12
N GLY A 657 30.33 7.09 -9.42
CA GLY A 657 30.85 6.12 -10.38
C GLY A 657 30.02 4.83 -10.50
N ALA A 658 28.77 4.83 -10.02
CA ALA A 658 27.89 3.68 -10.14
C ALA A 658 27.36 3.56 -11.59
N PRO A 659 27.38 2.36 -12.22
CA PRO A 659 27.02 2.19 -13.63
C PRO A 659 25.49 2.14 -13.81
N ILE A 660 24.84 3.30 -13.87
CA ILE A 660 23.41 3.39 -14.18
C ILE A 660 23.17 2.98 -15.64
N ILE A 661 22.24 2.06 -15.87
CA ILE A 661 21.81 1.61 -17.22
C ILE A 661 20.39 2.08 -17.53
N GLY A 662 20.00 2.05 -18.81
CA GLY A 662 18.71 2.60 -19.26
C GLY A 662 18.75 4.12 -19.44
N THR A 663 17.61 4.77 -19.27
CA THR A 663 17.50 6.23 -19.40
C THR A 663 18.42 6.93 -18.39
N SER A 664 19.29 7.82 -18.89
CA SER A 664 20.31 8.48 -18.08
C SER A 664 19.72 9.38 -16.97
N PRO A 665 20.44 9.57 -15.84
CA PRO A 665 20.02 10.51 -14.79
C PRO A 665 19.80 11.94 -15.29
N ASP A 666 20.56 12.40 -16.28
CA ASP A 666 20.34 13.71 -16.90
C ASP A 666 19.04 13.76 -17.73
N ALA A 667 18.73 12.71 -18.48
CA ALA A 667 17.47 12.63 -19.23
C ALA A 667 16.25 12.56 -18.31
N ILE A 668 16.36 11.87 -17.17
CA ILE A 668 15.34 11.87 -16.12
C ILE A 668 15.12 13.29 -15.60
N ASP A 669 16.21 13.97 -15.23
CA ASP A 669 16.14 15.36 -14.76
C ASP A 669 15.63 16.34 -15.81
N ARG A 670 15.90 16.14 -17.12
CA ARG A 670 15.31 16.97 -18.19
C ARG A 670 13.80 16.93 -18.23
N ALA A 671 13.19 15.81 -17.83
CA ALA A 671 11.75 15.64 -17.82
C ALA A 671 11.11 16.12 -16.50
N GLU A 672 11.81 15.91 -15.37
CA GLU A 672 11.37 16.33 -14.03
C GLU A 672 11.58 17.84 -13.80
N ASP A 673 12.67 18.41 -14.34
CA ASP A 673 12.94 19.85 -14.31
C ASP A 673 12.03 20.58 -15.29
N ARG A 674 11.21 21.48 -14.75
CA ARG A 674 10.13 22.12 -15.48
C ARG A 674 10.63 23.10 -16.56
N GLU A 675 11.76 23.77 -16.34
CA GLU A 675 12.34 24.68 -17.33
C GLU A 675 12.93 23.89 -18.50
N ARG A 676 13.71 22.85 -18.20
CA ARG A 676 14.28 21.95 -19.21
C ARG A 676 13.19 21.24 -20.01
N PHE A 677 12.12 20.83 -19.33
CA PHE A 677 10.95 20.20 -19.96
C PHE A 677 10.23 21.17 -20.90
N GLN A 678 9.93 22.40 -20.46
CA GLN A 678 9.26 23.40 -21.30
C GLN A 678 10.08 23.70 -22.57
N GLN A 679 11.40 23.85 -22.44
CA GLN A 679 12.29 24.06 -23.59
C GLN A 679 12.25 22.90 -24.59
N MET A 680 12.19 21.66 -24.10
CA MET A 680 12.03 20.47 -24.95
C MET A 680 10.71 20.50 -25.72
N ILE A 681 9.60 20.81 -25.04
CA ILE A 681 8.27 20.87 -25.66
C ILE A 681 8.21 21.94 -26.75
N GLN A 682 8.79 23.12 -26.50
CA GLN A 682 8.91 24.19 -27.50
C GLN A 682 9.75 23.76 -28.71
N ARG A 683 10.88 23.08 -28.48
CA ARG A 683 11.75 22.57 -29.55
C ARG A 683 11.03 21.57 -30.45
N LEU A 684 10.20 20.71 -29.87
CA LEU A 684 9.39 19.73 -30.58
C LEU A 684 8.13 20.34 -31.22
N GLN A 685 7.86 21.63 -31.00
CA GLN A 685 6.66 22.33 -31.46
C GLN A 685 5.37 21.65 -30.99
N LEU A 686 5.39 21.10 -29.78
CA LEU A 686 4.23 20.47 -29.15
C LEU A 686 3.50 21.48 -28.25
N ARG A 687 2.25 21.18 -27.92
CA ARG A 687 1.40 22.09 -27.13
C ARG A 687 1.49 21.74 -25.66
N GLN A 688 1.68 22.77 -24.84
CA GLN A 688 1.61 22.71 -23.38
C GLN A 688 0.58 23.74 -22.90
N PRO A 689 -0.10 23.53 -21.76
CA PRO A 689 -0.86 24.59 -21.11
C PRO A 689 0.01 25.83 -20.92
N ASN A 690 -0.59 27.02 -20.99
CA ASN A 690 0.12 28.26 -20.65
C ASN A 690 0.66 28.13 -19.22
N ASN A 691 1.95 28.43 -19.00
CA ASN A 691 2.59 28.17 -17.73
C ASN A 691 3.70 29.17 -17.42
N SER A 692 4.01 29.33 -16.13
CA SER A 692 5.10 30.17 -15.64
C SER A 692 5.73 29.57 -14.39
N ILE A 693 7.05 29.73 -14.24
CA ILE A 693 7.83 29.22 -13.11
C ILE A 693 8.11 30.39 -12.17
N VAL A 694 7.78 30.23 -10.89
CA VAL A 694 7.90 31.29 -9.89
C VAL A 694 8.72 30.84 -8.68
N LYS A 695 9.57 31.73 -8.18
CA LYS A 695 10.47 31.47 -7.04
C LYS A 695 10.10 32.26 -5.79
N SER A 696 9.25 33.27 -5.92
CA SER A 696 8.74 34.05 -4.79
C SER A 696 7.23 34.23 -4.87
N ALA A 697 6.62 34.58 -3.74
CA ALA A 697 5.20 34.89 -3.69
C ALA A 697 4.84 36.11 -4.56
N GLU A 698 5.69 37.15 -4.57
CA GLU A 698 5.45 38.35 -5.38
C GLU A 698 5.51 38.05 -6.89
N GLU A 699 6.50 37.25 -7.32
CA GLU A 699 6.61 36.78 -8.69
C GLU A 699 5.40 35.91 -9.07
N GLY A 700 4.99 35.01 -8.17
CA GLY A 700 3.78 34.20 -8.26
C GLY A 700 2.53 35.00 -8.62
N MET A 701 2.27 36.07 -7.88
CA MET A 701 1.11 36.93 -8.11
C MET A 701 1.17 37.68 -9.46
N ALA A 702 2.37 38.13 -9.86
CA ALA A 702 2.55 38.86 -11.12
C ALA A 702 2.36 37.95 -12.35
N GLU A 703 2.88 36.72 -12.28
CA GLU A 703 2.79 35.75 -13.36
C GLU A 703 1.41 35.10 -13.47
N ALA A 704 0.69 34.93 -12.35
CA ALA A 704 -0.67 34.38 -12.32
C ALA A 704 -1.64 35.13 -13.24
N SER A 705 -1.53 36.46 -13.34
CA SER A 705 -2.35 37.28 -14.24
C SER A 705 -2.06 37.03 -15.72
N LYS A 706 -0.84 36.61 -16.07
CA LYS A 706 -0.43 36.28 -17.44
C LYS A 706 -0.86 34.87 -17.84
N VAL A 707 -0.78 33.92 -16.91
CA VAL A 707 -1.20 32.54 -17.12
C VAL A 707 -2.74 32.43 -17.15
N GLY A 708 -3.40 33.13 -16.20
CA GLY A 708 -4.84 33.27 -16.07
C GLY A 708 -5.51 32.16 -15.26
N TYR A 709 -6.49 32.51 -14.43
CA TYR A 709 -7.26 31.58 -13.58
C TYR A 709 -8.39 30.81 -14.29
N PRO A 710 -8.72 29.58 -13.84
CA PRO A 710 -8.08 28.83 -12.75
C PRO A 710 -6.67 28.33 -13.07
N LEU A 711 -5.84 28.20 -12.04
CA LEU A 711 -4.44 27.75 -12.12
C LEU A 711 -4.27 26.43 -11.36
N VAL A 712 -3.39 25.56 -11.85
CA VAL A 712 -2.85 24.45 -11.07
C VAL A 712 -1.48 24.87 -10.55
N VAL A 713 -1.33 24.86 -9.24
CA VAL A 713 -0.07 25.20 -8.59
C VAL A 713 0.64 23.92 -8.19
N ARG A 714 1.89 23.75 -8.64
CA ARG A 714 2.63 22.49 -8.54
C ARG A 714 4.07 22.68 -8.05
N PRO A 715 4.50 21.99 -6.97
CA PRO A 715 5.91 21.92 -6.61
C PRO A 715 6.72 21.08 -7.61
N SER A 716 8.04 21.29 -7.66
CA SER A 716 8.97 20.48 -8.47
C SER A 716 9.44 19.21 -7.72
N TYR A 717 9.87 18.17 -8.44
CA TYR A 717 10.42 16.91 -7.90
C TYR A 717 9.50 16.10 -6.96
N VAL A 718 8.19 16.13 -7.22
CA VAL A 718 7.17 15.40 -6.45
C VAL A 718 6.42 14.39 -7.31
N LEU A 719 5.99 13.29 -6.70
CA LEU A 719 5.13 12.27 -7.30
C LEU A 719 3.77 12.27 -6.59
N GLY A 720 2.70 11.86 -7.27
CA GLY A 720 1.38 11.69 -6.66
C GLY A 720 0.68 13.01 -6.37
N GLY A 721 1.06 14.07 -7.09
CA GLY A 721 0.52 15.41 -6.95
C GLY A 721 0.74 16.03 -5.56
N ARG A 722 1.82 15.68 -4.86
CA ARG A 722 2.05 16.14 -3.49
C ARG A 722 1.98 17.67 -3.39
N ALA A 723 1.10 18.16 -2.51
CA ALA A 723 0.83 19.58 -2.31
C ALA A 723 0.41 20.33 -3.60
N MET A 724 -0.15 19.65 -4.60
CA MET A 724 -0.76 20.31 -5.75
C MET A 724 -2.15 20.83 -5.39
N GLU A 725 -2.47 22.04 -5.84
CA GLU A 725 -3.79 22.66 -5.60
C GLU A 725 -4.28 23.38 -6.86
N ILE A 726 -5.60 23.34 -7.09
CA ILE A 726 -6.26 24.19 -8.10
C ILE A 726 -6.71 25.47 -7.39
N VAL A 727 -6.20 26.61 -7.83
CA VAL A 727 -6.53 27.93 -7.29
C VAL A 727 -7.35 28.72 -8.32
N TYR A 728 -8.41 29.38 -7.85
CA TYR A 728 -9.38 30.07 -8.70
C TYR A 728 -9.23 31.59 -8.68
N ASN A 729 -8.50 32.14 -7.72
CA ASN A 729 -8.34 33.57 -7.52
C ASN A 729 -7.03 33.92 -6.78
N ASP A 730 -6.73 35.22 -6.73
CA ASP A 730 -5.53 35.79 -6.11
C ASP A 730 -5.40 35.48 -4.61
N GLU A 731 -6.52 35.47 -3.87
CA GLU A 731 -6.49 35.22 -2.43
C GLU A 731 -6.06 33.77 -2.12
N GLU A 732 -6.58 32.82 -2.89
CA GLU A 732 -6.22 31.40 -2.79
C GLU A 732 -4.75 31.16 -3.15
N LEU A 733 -4.27 31.76 -4.25
CA LEU A 733 -2.87 31.65 -4.66
C LEU A 733 -1.93 32.20 -3.59
N LYS A 734 -2.26 33.36 -3.01
CA LYS A 734 -1.43 33.99 -1.97
C LYS A 734 -1.32 33.12 -0.72
N ARG A 735 -2.41 32.48 -0.30
CA ARG A 735 -2.39 31.52 0.81
C ARG A 735 -1.50 30.33 0.47
N TYR A 736 -1.70 29.73 -0.70
CA TYR A 736 -0.91 28.59 -1.15
C TYR A 736 0.58 28.91 -1.16
N LEU A 737 0.99 30.02 -1.79
CA LEU A 737 2.42 30.38 -1.91
C LEU A 737 3.07 30.63 -0.54
N ARG A 738 2.35 31.20 0.42
CA ARG A 738 2.87 31.37 1.78
C ARG A 738 3.13 30.02 2.47
N ASP A 739 2.18 29.09 2.34
CA ASP A 739 2.21 27.82 3.06
C ASP A 739 3.14 26.80 2.34
N ALA A 740 3.20 26.81 1.02
CA ALA A 740 3.97 25.88 0.19
C ALA A 740 5.45 26.28 0.00
N VAL A 741 5.77 27.57 -0.11
CA VAL A 741 7.17 28.02 -0.24
C VAL A 741 7.97 27.76 1.04
N GLN A 742 7.31 27.73 2.21
CA GLN A 742 7.95 27.31 3.46
C GLN A 742 8.26 25.80 3.53
N ALA A 743 7.53 24.97 2.78
CA ALA A 743 7.68 23.51 2.77
C ALA A 743 8.61 22.99 1.66
N SER A 744 8.90 23.81 0.65
CA SER A 744 9.79 23.49 -0.47
C SER A 744 11.21 23.96 -0.18
N ASN A 745 12.16 23.03 -0.04
CA ASN A 745 13.59 23.33 0.02
C ASN A 745 14.04 23.96 -1.32
N GLU A 746 14.03 25.29 -1.40
CA GLU A 746 14.57 26.11 -2.51
C GLU A 746 14.02 25.84 -3.93
N ALA A 747 13.10 24.88 -4.12
CA ALA A 747 12.61 24.48 -5.44
C ALA A 747 11.48 25.41 -5.94
N PRO A 748 11.49 25.79 -7.23
CA PRO A 748 10.50 26.68 -7.81
C PRO A 748 9.11 26.02 -7.91
N VAL A 749 8.08 26.87 -7.91
CA VAL A 749 6.66 26.49 -8.05
C VAL A 749 6.20 26.78 -9.48
N LEU A 750 5.49 25.83 -10.10
CA LEU A 750 4.90 26.00 -11.43
C LEU A 750 3.45 26.48 -11.30
N LEU A 751 3.10 27.49 -12.09
CA LEU A 751 1.74 27.95 -12.30
C LEU A 751 1.29 27.52 -13.69
N ASP A 752 0.46 26.48 -13.77
CA ASP A 752 -0.13 26.00 -15.02
C ASP A 752 -1.56 26.51 -15.17
N ARG A 753 -1.94 26.86 -16.40
CA ARG A 753 -3.35 27.09 -16.72
C ARG A 753 -4.13 25.78 -16.53
N PHE A 754 -5.15 25.80 -15.68
CA PHE A 754 -6.04 24.66 -15.54
C PHE A 754 -6.89 24.48 -16.79
N LEU A 755 -6.83 23.28 -17.38
CA LEU A 755 -7.60 22.89 -18.57
C LEU A 755 -8.95 22.32 -18.15
N ASP A 756 -9.91 23.21 -17.88
CA ASP A 756 -11.26 22.78 -17.48
C ASP A 756 -11.95 21.96 -18.59
N ASP A 757 -12.74 20.97 -18.18
CA ASP A 757 -13.45 20.00 -19.03
C ASP A 757 -12.58 19.27 -20.08
N ALA A 758 -11.29 19.04 -19.78
CA ALA A 758 -10.41 18.24 -20.64
C ALA A 758 -10.42 16.75 -20.25
N ILE A 759 -10.31 15.85 -21.22
CA ILE A 759 -10.11 14.42 -21.00
C ILE A 759 -8.63 14.17 -20.70
N GLU A 760 -8.30 13.51 -19.60
CA GLU A 760 -6.92 13.12 -19.30
C GLU A 760 -6.60 11.76 -19.92
N VAL A 761 -5.36 11.59 -20.40
CA VAL A 761 -4.89 10.38 -21.07
C VAL A 761 -3.48 10.05 -20.61
N ASP A 762 -3.26 8.82 -20.18
CA ASP A 762 -1.93 8.25 -19.95
C ASP A 762 -1.48 7.41 -21.15
N VAL A 763 -0.21 7.51 -21.53
CA VAL A 763 0.40 6.68 -22.57
C VAL A 763 1.70 6.10 -22.05
N ASP A 764 1.75 4.77 -21.92
CA ASP A 764 2.97 4.04 -21.60
C ASP A 764 3.64 3.54 -22.88
N CYS A 765 4.97 3.62 -22.95
CA CYS A 765 5.77 3.14 -24.08
C CYS A 765 7.12 2.59 -23.64
N VAL A 766 7.72 1.79 -24.52
CA VAL A 766 9.08 1.25 -24.36
C VAL A 766 9.95 1.73 -25.50
N SER A 767 11.19 2.11 -25.19
CA SER A 767 12.21 2.53 -26.15
C SER A 767 13.50 1.76 -25.94
N ASP A 768 14.18 1.37 -27.03
CA ASP A 768 15.56 0.85 -26.99
C ASP A 768 16.61 1.94 -27.33
N GLY A 769 16.17 3.19 -27.45
CA GLY A 769 16.99 4.34 -27.87
C GLY A 769 16.95 4.62 -29.37
N LYS A 770 16.49 3.68 -30.19
CA LYS A 770 16.31 3.84 -31.63
C LYS A 770 14.83 3.79 -32.02
N ASP A 771 14.18 2.71 -31.62
CA ASP A 771 12.79 2.41 -31.90
C ASP A 771 11.96 2.58 -30.63
N VAL A 772 10.69 2.99 -30.79
CA VAL A 772 9.76 3.28 -29.70
C VAL A 772 8.44 2.59 -30.01
N VAL A 773 7.96 1.78 -29.07
CA VAL A 773 6.70 1.04 -29.21
C VAL A 773 5.75 1.45 -28.10
N ILE A 774 4.53 1.81 -28.48
CA ILE A 774 3.46 2.13 -27.54
C ILE A 774 3.03 0.85 -26.82
N GLY A 775 3.01 0.89 -25.50
CA GLY A 775 2.51 -0.19 -24.66
C GLY A 775 1.00 -0.13 -24.51
N GLY A 776 0.44 1.07 -24.28
CA GLY A 776 -1.01 1.27 -24.22
C GLY A 776 -1.39 2.74 -24.07
N ILE A 777 -2.58 3.09 -24.55
CA ILE A 777 -3.22 4.40 -24.38
C ILE A 777 -4.42 4.24 -23.46
N MET A 778 -4.41 4.95 -22.34
CA MET A 778 -5.41 4.88 -21.28
C MET A 778 -6.21 6.16 -21.24
N GLN A 779 -7.50 6.10 -21.56
CA GLN A 779 -8.38 7.26 -21.39
C GLN A 779 -8.94 7.28 -19.97
N HIS A 780 -8.79 8.40 -19.26
CA HIS A 780 -9.42 8.56 -17.94
C HIS A 780 -10.93 8.76 -18.08
N ILE A 781 -11.67 8.27 -17.09
CA ILE A 781 -13.09 8.56 -16.93
C ILE A 781 -13.21 9.98 -16.36
N GLU A 782 -12.57 10.23 -15.22
CA GLU A 782 -12.46 11.56 -14.64
C GLU A 782 -11.74 12.55 -15.58
N GLN A 783 -12.16 13.80 -15.54
CA GLN A 783 -11.52 14.88 -16.28
C GLN A 783 -10.17 15.27 -15.69
N ALA A 784 -9.34 15.94 -16.50
CA ALA A 784 -8.08 16.52 -16.07
C ALA A 784 -8.29 17.46 -14.86
N GLY A 785 -7.42 17.31 -13.86
CA GLY A 785 -7.57 17.97 -12.55
C GLY A 785 -7.90 17.03 -11.40
N ILE A 786 -8.32 15.82 -11.73
CA ILE A 786 -8.27 14.67 -10.83
C ILE A 786 -7.02 13.88 -11.19
N HIS A 787 -6.18 13.61 -10.19
CA HIS A 787 -4.89 12.97 -10.40
C HIS A 787 -5.04 11.58 -11.04
N SER A 788 -4.24 11.26 -12.06
CA SER A 788 -4.23 9.97 -12.77
C SER A 788 -4.31 8.72 -11.89
N GLY A 789 -3.60 8.72 -10.77
CA GLY A 789 -3.63 7.64 -9.78
C GLY A 789 -5.02 7.39 -9.15
N ASP A 790 -5.82 8.44 -8.97
CA ASP A 790 -7.18 8.37 -8.40
C ASP A 790 -8.27 8.23 -9.47
N SER A 791 -7.94 8.48 -10.74
CA SER A 791 -8.86 8.29 -11.85
C SER A 791 -9.07 6.82 -12.16
N ALA A 792 -10.30 6.48 -12.52
CA ALA A 792 -10.55 5.30 -13.32
C ALA A 792 -10.05 5.54 -14.75
N CYS A 793 -9.57 4.50 -15.43
CA CYS A 793 -9.13 4.61 -16.81
C CYS A 793 -9.48 3.36 -17.64
N SER A 794 -9.50 3.51 -18.96
CA SER A 794 -9.88 2.44 -19.89
C SER A 794 -8.86 2.21 -20.98
N ILE A 795 -8.60 0.94 -21.27
CA ILE A 795 -7.90 0.44 -22.45
C ILE A 795 -8.86 -0.50 -23.20
N PRO A 796 -9.04 -0.32 -24.53
CA PRO A 796 -8.67 0.88 -25.29
C PRO A 796 -9.48 2.12 -24.87
N PRO A 797 -9.12 3.34 -25.32
CA PRO A 797 -9.92 4.54 -25.10
C PRO A 797 -11.38 4.37 -25.53
N TYR A 798 -12.33 4.70 -24.66
CA TYR A 798 -13.76 4.41 -24.89
C TYR A 798 -14.50 5.50 -25.69
N SER A 799 -13.95 6.72 -25.78
CA SER A 799 -14.61 7.85 -26.47
C SER A 799 -13.71 8.71 -27.35
N LEU A 800 -12.38 8.59 -27.24
CA LEU A 800 -11.44 9.37 -28.05
C LEU A 800 -11.41 8.90 -29.52
N SER A 801 -11.39 9.85 -30.46
CA SER A 801 -11.26 9.53 -31.88
C SER A 801 -9.89 8.94 -32.21
N LYS A 802 -9.82 8.18 -33.29
CA LYS A 802 -8.57 7.55 -33.74
C LYS A 802 -7.51 8.60 -34.09
N GLU A 803 -7.92 9.71 -34.68
CA GLU A 803 -7.03 10.81 -35.09
C GLU A 803 -6.33 11.44 -33.88
N ILE A 804 -7.05 11.64 -32.78
CA ILE A 804 -6.48 12.16 -31.53
C ILE A 804 -5.51 11.14 -30.91
N GLN A 805 -5.88 9.85 -30.91
CA GLN A 805 -5.00 8.79 -30.43
C GLN A 805 -3.71 8.71 -31.24
N ASP A 806 -3.78 8.78 -32.57
CA ASP A 806 -2.62 8.75 -33.46
C ASP A 806 -1.72 9.98 -33.29
N GLU A 807 -2.29 11.15 -32.99
CA GLU A 807 -1.51 12.34 -32.64
C GLU A 807 -0.77 12.15 -31.31
N MET A 808 -1.40 11.58 -30.28
CA MET A 808 -0.71 11.25 -29.02
C MET A 808 0.42 10.24 -29.25
N ARG A 809 0.21 9.19 -30.07
CA ARG A 809 1.28 8.25 -30.45
C ARG A 809 2.47 8.97 -31.07
N ARG A 810 2.22 9.87 -32.03
CA ARG A 810 3.26 10.68 -32.69
C ARG A 810 4.03 11.53 -31.68
N GLN A 811 3.32 12.22 -30.78
CA GLN A 811 3.91 13.07 -29.75
C GLN A 811 4.77 12.26 -28.76
N THR A 812 4.26 11.11 -28.29
CA THR A 812 4.99 10.20 -27.39
C THR A 812 6.29 9.71 -28.03
N VAL A 813 6.25 9.25 -29.28
CA VAL A 813 7.45 8.80 -30.01
C VAL A 813 8.47 9.94 -30.18
N ALA A 814 8.00 11.15 -30.50
CA ALA A 814 8.88 12.32 -30.64
C ALA A 814 9.58 12.68 -29.33
N MET A 815 8.84 12.67 -28.21
CA MET A 815 9.39 12.95 -26.89
C MET A 815 10.37 11.88 -26.42
N ALA A 816 10.07 10.59 -26.62
CA ALA A 816 10.97 9.49 -26.30
C ALA A 816 12.34 9.64 -26.98
N LYS A 817 12.32 9.98 -28.28
CA LYS A 817 13.53 10.16 -29.09
C LYS A 817 14.34 11.39 -28.69
N GLU A 818 13.68 12.51 -28.40
CA GLU A 818 14.36 13.74 -27.94
C GLU A 818 14.95 13.57 -26.53
N LEU A 819 14.25 12.83 -25.66
CA LEU A 819 14.74 12.51 -24.32
C LEU A 819 15.88 11.49 -24.33
N GLY A 820 16.00 10.69 -25.40
CA GLY A 820 16.96 9.58 -25.46
C GLY A 820 16.58 8.46 -24.49
N VAL A 821 15.29 8.16 -24.38
CA VAL A 821 14.76 7.15 -23.47
C VAL A 821 15.28 5.77 -23.85
N ILE A 822 15.73 5.00 -22.86
CA ILE A 822 16.06 3.58 -22.97
C ILE A 822 15.38 2.86 -21.80
N GLY A 823 14.38 2.04 -22.09
CA GLY A 823 13.47 1.45 -21.13
C GLY A 823 12.06 2.04 -21.22
N LEU A 824 11.39 2.17 -20.08
CA LEU A 824 10.02 2.68 -19.99
C LEU A 824 9.96 4.22 -20.01
N MET A 825 8.90 4.74 -20.62
CA MET A 825 8.45 6.13 -20.46
C MET A 825 6.93 6.18 -20.44
N ASN A 826 6.41 7.04 -19.57
CA ASN A 826 5.00 7.40 -19.49
C ASN A 826 4.82 8.88 -19.90
N VAL A 827 3.70 9.17 -20.54
CA VAL A 827 3.31 10.53 -20.94
C VAL A 827 1.87 10.78 -20.55
N GLN A 828 1.62 11.93 -19.91
CA GLN A 828 0.26 12.38 -19.58
C GLN A 828 -0.16 13.52 -20.51
N PHE A 829 -1.34 13.38 -21.09
CA PHE A 829 -1.97 14.36 -21.96
C PHE A 829 -3.30 14.85 -21.38
N ALA A 830 -3.70 16.04 -21.78
CA ALA A 830 -5.06 16.54 -21.67
C ALA A 830 -5.60 16.85 -23.06
N VAL A 831 -6.78 16.34 -23.38
CA VAL A 831 -7.46 16.54 -24.67
C VAL A 831 -8.65 17.46 -24.44
N LYS A 832 -8.65 18.62 -25.12
CA LYS A 832 -9.76 19.58 -25.07
C LYS A 832 -10.24 19.88 -26.49
N GLY A 833 -11.41 19.37 -26.85
CA GLY A 833 -11.87 19.39 -28.24
C GLY A 833 -10.97 18.51 -29.10
N GLU A 834 -10.34 19.09 -30.12
CA GLU A 834 -9.38 18.42 -31.01
C GLU A 834 -7.92 18.66 -30.59
N ASP A 835 -7.70 19.48 -29.55
CA ASP A 835 -6.36 19.90 -29.13
C ASP A 835 -5.78 18.95 -28.08
N VAL A 836 -4.56 18.45 -28.34
CA VAL A 836 -3.78 17.61 -27.42
C VAL A 836 -2.74 18.47 -26.72
N TYR A 837 -2.83 18.55 -25.39
CA TYR A 837 -1.89 19.26 -24.52
C TYR A 837 -1.07 18.28 -23.71
N ILE A 838 0.22 18.53 -23.57
CA ILE A 838 1.12 17.71 -22.76
C ILE A 838 1.12 18.24 -21.32
N LEU A 839 0.86 17.35 -20.36
CA LEU A 839 0.90 17.66 -18.93
C LEU A 839 2.28 17.38 -18.36
N GLU A 840 2.77 16.15 -18.50
CA GLU A 840 4.09 15.73 -18.03
C GLU A 840 4.63 14.50 -18.78
N VAL A 841 5.93 14.25 -18.65
CA VAL A 841 6.60 13.06 -19.15
C VAL A 841 7.42 12.45 -18.02
N ASN A 842 7.28 11.14 -17.84
CA ASN A 842 7.93 10.37 -16.80
C ASN A 842 8.83 9.32 -17.46
N PRO A 843 10.14 9.57 -17.66
CA PRO A 843 11.07 8.65 -18.35
C PRO A 843 11.53 7.50 -17.43
N ARG A 844 10.55 6.80 -16.86
CA ARG A 844 10.67 5.70 -15.90
C ARG A 844 9.42 4.82 -15.95
N ALA A 845 9.40 3.78 -15.12
CA ALA A 845 8.16 3.03 -14.89
C ALA A 845 7.09 3.94 -14.26
N SER A 846 5.87 3.84 -14.78
CA SER A 846 4.64 4.40 -14.21
C SER A 846 3.91 3.32 -13.40
N ARG A 847 2.96 3.75 -12.56
CA ARG A 847 2.09 2.83 -11.82
C ARG A 847 1.13 2.04 -12.73
N THR A 848 0.89 2.52 -13.95
CA THR A 848 -0.03 1.90 -14.92
C THR A 848 0.60 0.70 -15.66
N VAL A 849 1.93 0.54 -15.62
CA VAL A 849 2.65 -0.54 -16.32
C VAL A 849 2.11 -1.94 -16.01
N PRO A 850 1.81 -2.34 -14.76
CA PRO A 850 1.21 -3.63 -14.48
C PRO A 850 -0.17 -3.79 -15.15
N PHE A 851 -1.06 -2.79 -15.00
CA PHE A 851 -2.38 -2.79 -15.63
C PHE A 851 -2.28 -2.93 -17.16
N VAL A 852 -1.43 -2.13 -17.80
CA VAL A 852 -1.19 -2.21 -19.26
C VAL A 852 -0.67 -3.59 -19.65
N SER A 853 0.32 -4.11 -18.92
CA SER A 853 0.90 -5.44 -19.19
C SER A 853 -0.14 -6.56 -19.11
N LYS A 854 -1.08 -6.48 -18.16
CA LYS A 854 -2.19 -7.43 -18.03
C LYS A 854 -3.21 -7.31 -19.17
N CYS A 855 -3.48 -6.09 -19.65
CA CYS A 855 -4.39 -5.85 -20.76
C CYS A 855 -3.85 -6.43 -22.08
N ILE A 856 -2.55 -6.25 -22.35
CA ILE A 856 -1.94 -6.66 -23.63
C ILE A 856 -1.35 -8.07 -23.60
N GLY A 857 -1.21 -8.67 -22.40
CA GLY A 857 -0.65 -10.01 -22.22
C GLY A 857 0.87 -10.11 -22.26
N GLU A 858 1.56 -8.99 -22.45
CA GLU A 858 3.02 -8.89 -22.57
C GLU A 858 3.58 -8.01 -21.43
N SER A 859 4.67 -8.44 -20.79
CA SER A 859 5.25 -7.65 -19.69
C SER A 859 6.13 -6.52 -20.22
N LEU A 860 5.61 -5.31 -20.20
CA LEU A 860 6.36 -4.11 -20.56
C LEU A 860 7.59 -3.92 -19.67
N ALA A 861 7.51 -4.29 -18.39
CA ALA A 861 8.64 -4.22 -17.47
C ALA A 861 9.80 -5.16 -17.85
N LYS A 862 9.50 -6.40 -18.31
CA LYS A 862 10.53 -7.31 -18.83
C LYS A 862 11.16 -6.79 -20.11
N VAL A 863 10.31 -6.35 -21.07
CA VAL A 863 10.79 -5.85 -22.36
C VAL A 863 11.71 -4.65 -22.18
N ALA A 864 11.30 -3.69 -21.36
CA ALA A 864 12.10 -2.51 -21.07
C ALA A 864 13.38 -2.83 -20.27
N ALA A 865 13.36 -3.81 -19.35
CA ALA A 865 14.56 -4.22 -18.62
C ALA A 865 15.63 -4.77 -19.58
N ARG A 866 15.20 -5.56 -20.57
CA ARG A 866 16.06 -6.05 -21.66
C ARG A 866 16.61 -4.93 -22.53
N CYS A 867 15.80 -3.91 -22.86
CA CYS A 867 16.26 -2.70 -23.53
C CYS A 867 17.36 -1.98 -22.73
N MET A 868 17.15 -1.80 -21.42
CA MET A 868 18.16 -1.18 -20.54
C MET A 868 19.46 -1.99 -20.48
N ALA A 869 19.39 -3.32 -20.59
CA ALA A 869 20.55 -4.22 -20.65
C ALA A 869 21.17 -4.35 -22.06
N GLY A 870 20.63 -3.66 -23.07
CA GLY A 870 21.18 -3.56 -24.42
C GLY A 870 20.55 -4.47 -25.49
N GLN A 871 19.44 -5.16 -25.21
CA GLN A 871 18.69 -5.92 -26.22
C GLN A 871 17.63 -5.03 -26.89
N SER A 872 17.71 -4.88 -28.20
CA SER A 872 16.76 -4.08 -28.99
C SER A 872 15.32 -4.63 -28.93
N LEU A 873 14.34 -3.77 -29.21
CA LEU A 873 12.94 -4.17 -29.38
C LEU A 873 12.77 -5.18 -30.53
N GLU A 874 13.55 -5.00 -31.62
CA GLU A 874 13.57 -5.91 -32.77
C GLU A 874 14.01 -7.33 -32.37
N SER A 875 15.10 -7.47 -31.60
CA SER A 875 15.58 -8.78 -31.12
C SER A 875 14.61 -9.48 -30.16
N GLN A 876 13.78 -8.71 -29.47
CA GLN A 876 12.77 -9.23 -28.55
C GLN A 876 11.44 -9.57 -29.26
N GLY A 877 11.25 -9.13 -30.51
CA GLY A 877 10.00 -9.30 -31.25
C GLY A 877 8.87 -8.36 -30.82
N PHE A 878 9.15 -7.35 -29.98
CA PHE A 878 8.17 -6.35 -29.54
C PHE A 878 8.29 -5.09 -30.39
N THR A 879 7.82 -5.13 -31.63
CA THR A 879 8.03 -4.06 -32.64
C THR A 879 6.79 -3.24 -32.96
N SER A 880 5.62 -3.60 -32.41
CA SER A 880 4.34 -2.95 -32.70
C SER A 880 3.44 -2.95 -31.47
N GLU A 881 2.59 -1.92 -31.37
CA GLU A 881 1.57 -1.80 -30.33
C GLU A 881 0.54 -2.94 -30.44
N ILE A 882 0.18 -3.51 -29.28
CA ILE A 882 -0.87 -4.51 -29.15
C ILE A 882 -2.13 -3.80 -28.66
N ILE A 883 -3.22 -3.84 -29.46
CA ILE A 883 -4.51 -3.22 -29.10
C ILE A 883 -5.51 -4.34 -28.79
N PRO A 884 -5.94 -4.51 -27.52
CA PRO A 884 -6.91 -5.54 -27.16
C PRO A 884 -8.28 -5.33 -27.82
N GLU A 885 -8.97 -6.43 -28.15
CA GLU A 885 -10.35 -6.40 -28.67
C GLU A 885 -11.43 -6.27 -27.57
N HIS A 886 -11.04 -6.40 -26.31
CA HIS A 886 -11.89 -6.26 -25.14
C HIS A 886 -11.62 -4.95 -24.41
N PHE A 887 -12.54 -4.53 -23.55
CA PHE A 887 -12.31 -3.41 -22.64
C PHE A 887 -11.77 -3.89 -21.31
N SER A 888 -10.76 -3.18 -20.84
CA SER A 888 -10.20 -3.28 -19.52
C SER A 888 -10.32 -1.92 -18.86
N VAL A 889 -10.92 -1.87 -17.68
CA VAL A 889 -11.10 -0.65 -16.90
C VAL A 889 -10.39 -0.83 -15.57
N LYS A 890 -9.50 0.11 -15.25
CA LYS A 890 -8.91 0.24 -13.91
C LYS A 890 -9.77 1.19 -13.08
N GLU A 891 -10.04 0.84 -11.83
CA GLU A 891 -10.70 1.69 -10.84
C GLU A 891 -9.84 1.80 -9.57
N ALA A 892 -9.90 2.94 -8.89
CA ALA A 892 -9.12 3.24 -7.70
C ALA A 892 -9.89 2.93 -6.40
N VAL A 893 -9.16 2.59 -5.33
CA VAL A 893 -9.74 2.34 -3.99
C VAL A 893 -9.20 3.36 -2.99
N PHE A 894 -10.11 3.93 -2.19
CA PHE A 894 -9.83 5.09 -1.35
C PHE A 894 -9.91 4.78 0.15
N PRO A 895 -9.05 5.40 0.99
CA PRO A 895 -9.03 5.17 2.43
C PRO A 895 -9.99 6.09 3.22
N PHE A 896 -10.95 6.76 2.57
CA PHE A 896 -11.81 7.75 3.25
C PHE A 896 -12.61 7.17 4.42
N ASN A 897 -12.98 5.90 4.36
CA ASN A 897 -13.65 5.19 5.45
C ASN A 897 -12.79 5.05 6.72
N LYS A 898 -11.46 5.10 6.59
CA LYS A 898 -10.52 5.10 7.72
C LYS A 898 -10.36 6.48 8.35
N PHE A 899 -10.75 7.54 7.63
CA PHE A 899 -10.60 8.93 8.03
C PHE A 899 -11.94 9.69 7.96
N PRO A 900 -12.90 9.41 8.87
CA PRO A 900 -14.26 9.95 8.78
C PRO A 900 -14.37 11.48 8.88
N GLY A 901 -13.31 12.15 9.37
CA GLY A 901 -13.19 13.61 9.40
C GLY A 901 -12.75 14.25 8.08
N VAL A 902 -12.34 13.44 7.10
CA VAL A 902 -11.86 13.90 5.79
C VAL A 902 -13.00 13.94 4.78
N ASP A 903 -12.99 14.97 3.93
CA ASP A 903 -13.89 15.06 2.79
C ASP A 903 -13.55 14.04 1.68
N PRO A 904 -14.47 13.10 1.35
CA PRO A 904 -14.26 12.12 0.29
C PRO A 904 -14.47 12.74 -1.10
N ILE A 905 -13.55 13.62 -1.47
CA ILE A 905 -13.51 14.33 -2.74
C ILE A 905 -12.15 14.14 -3.43
N LEU A 906 -12.22 13.99 -4.75
CA LEU A 906 -11.08 13.83 -5.65
C LEU A 906 -10.48 15.20 -6.01
N GLY A 907 -9.20 15.21 -6.36
CA GLY A 907 -8.49 16.43 -6.72
C GLY A 907 -7.14 16.16 -7.37
N PRO A 908 -6.29 17.20 -7.50
CA PRO A 908 -5.00 17.10 -8.19
C PRO A 908 -3.93 16.34 -7.38
N GLU A 909 -4.19 16.07 -6.10
CA GLU A 909 -3.34 15.23 -5.26
C GLU A 909 -3.94 13.84 -5.09
N MET A 910 -3.12 12.80 -5.35
CA MET A 910 -3.51 11.40 -5.22
C MET A 910 -3.78 11.00 -3.76
N LYS A 911 -4.86 10.26 -3.53
CA LYS A 911 -5.30 9.75 -2.22
C LYS A 911 -5.61 8.25 -2.18
N SER A 912 -5.74 7.59 -3.32
CA SER A 912 -6.01 6.15 -3.41
C SER A 912 -4.85 5.28 -2.90
N THR A 913 -5.19 4.12 -2.35
CA THR A 913 -4.22 3.15 -1.80
C THR A 913 -3.95 1.97 -2.72
N GLY A 914 -4.88 1.67 -3.64
CA GLY A 914 -4.78 0.53 -4.54
C GLY A 914 -5.76 0.65 -5.70
N GLU A 915 -5.76 -0.38 -6.53
CA GLU A 915 -6.55 -0.42 -7.76
C GLU A 915 -7.11 -1.82 -8.05
N VAL A 916 -8.13 -1.86 -8.89
CA VAL A 916 -8.70 -3.08 -9.46
C VAL A 916 -8.84 -2.97 -10.95
N MET A 917 -9.00 -4.11 -11.62
CA MET A 917 -9.25 -4.20 -13.04
C MET A 917 -10.54 -5.00 -13.30
N GLY A 918 -11.41 -4.42 -14.12
CA GLY A 918 -12.61 -5.04 -14.65
C GLY A 918 -12.46 -5.28 -16.14
N VAL A 919 -12.84 -6.49 -16.59
CA VAL A 919 -12.75 -6.88 -18.00
C VAL A 919 -14.14 -7.15 -18.57
N GLY A 920 -14.43 -6.59 -19.74
CA GLY A 920 -15.71 -6.76 -20.42
C GLY A 920 -15.62 -6.67 -21.93
N LYS A 921 -16.66 -7.17 -22.61
CA LYS A 921 -16.84 -7.00 -24.06
C LYS A 921 -17.25 -5.57 -24.42
N THR A 922 -17.81 -4.86 -23.46
CA THR A 922 -18.18 -3.44 -23.57
C THR A 922 -17.54 -2.64 -22.44
N PHE A 923 -17.35 -1.34 -22.66
CA PHE A 923 -16.88 -0.44 -21.61
C PHE A 923 -17.77 -0.49 -20.36
N GLY A 924 -19.11 -0.49 -20.53
CA GLY A 924 -20.04 -0.58 -19.40
C GLY A 924 -19.88 -1.84 -18.56
N GLU A 925 -19.62 -3.00 -19.18
CA GLU A 925 -19.39 -4.27 -18.46
C GLU A 925 -18.07 -4.22 -17.69
N ALA A 926 -17.00 -3.75 -18.34
CA ALA A 926 -15.69 -3.58 -17.73
C ALA A 926 -15.75 -2.60 -16.55
N PHE A 927 -16.44 -1.45 -16.71
CA PHE A 927 -16.64 -0.47 -15.65
C PHE A 927 -17.50 -0.99 -14.49
N TYR A 928 -18.57 -1.74 -14.78
CA TYR A 928 -19.38 -2.36 -13.72
C TYR A 928 -18.55 -3.32 -12.86
N LYS A 929 -17.72 -4.16 -13.50
CA LYS A 929 -16.76 -5.02 -12.79
C LYS A 929 -15.69 -4.20 -12.06
N ALA A 930 -15.22 -3.12 -12.68
CA ALA A 930 -14.47 -2.01 -12.10
C ALA A 930 -14.91 -1.69 -10.67
N VAL A 931 -16.11 -1.14 -10.61
CA VAL A 931 -16.80 -0.67 -9.40
C VAL A 931 -16.99 -1.80 -8.40
N LEU A 932 -17.48 -2.96 -8.83
CA LEU A 932 -17.63 -4.11 -7.93
C LEU A 932 -16.30 -4.58 -7.32
N GLY A 933 -15.23 -4.57 -8.13
CA GLY A 933 -13.89 -4.95 -7.70
C GLY A 933 -13.36 -3.99 -6.63
N ALA A 934 -13.67 -2.69 -6.75
CA ALA A 934 -13.32 -1.65 -5.79
C ALA A 934 -14.12 -1.74 -4.47
N ASN A 935 -14.94 -2.79 -4.32
CA ASN A 935 -15.86 -3.03 -3.19
C ASN A 935 -16.95 -1.95 -3.07
N GLU A 936 -17.22 -1.25 -4.16
CA GLU A 936 -18.33 -0.34 -4.31
C GLU A 936 -19.52 -1.06 -4.96
N ARG A 937 -20.74 -0.58 -4.72
CA ARG A 937 -21.94 -1.21 -5.25
C ARG A 937 -22.84 -0.21 -5.94
N LEU A 938 -23.05 -0.42 -7.23
CA LEU A 938 -24.13 0.25 -7.94
C LEU A 938 -25.48 -0.25 -7.39
N PRO A 939 -26.50 0.62 -7.28
CA PRO A 939 -27.78 0.25 -6.67
C PRO A 939 -28.59 -0.77 -7.49
N GLY A 940 -28.15 -1.13 -8.69
CA GLY A 940 -28.90 -1.92 -9.65
C GLY A 940 -30.14 -1.19 -10.17
N LEU A 941 -30.84 -1.78 -11.15
CA LEU A 941 -32.07 -1.20 -11.69
C LEU A 941 -33.23 -1.36 -10.69
N PRO A 942 -34.23 -0.46 -10.71
CA PRO A 942 -35.48 -0.65 -9.96
C PRO A 942 -36.23 -1.90 -10.46
N THR A 943 -36.73 -2.71 -9.53
CA THR A 943 -37.63 -3.83 -9.82
C THR A 943 -39.10 -3.39 -9.84
N GLU A 944 -40.02 -4.26 -10.28
CA GLU A 944 -41.45 -3.92 -10.37
C GLU A 944 -42.01 -3.51 -9.00
N GLY A 945 -42.52 -2.28 -8.89
CA GLY A 945 -43.06 -1.70 -7.66
C GLY A 945 -42.01 -1.05 -6.74
N GLU A 946 -40.72 -1.16 -7.06
CA GLU A 946 -39.62 -0.53 -6.32
C GLU A 946 -39.34 0.88 -6.86
N VAL A 947 -39.09 1.84 -5.96
CA VAL A 947 -38.71 3.21 -6.32
C VAL A 947 -37.28 3.46 -5.87
N LYS A 948 -36.36 3.63 -6.83
CA LYS A 948 -34.98 4.09 -6.55
C LYS A 948 -34.80 5.53 -6.98
N HIS A 949 -34.10 6.26 -6.13
CA HIS A 949 -33.86 7.69 -6.31
C HIS A 949 -32.40 7.97 -6.64
N ALA A 950 -32.17 8.76 -7.68
CA ALA A 950 -30.87 9.33 -8.01
C ALA A 950 -30.87 10.83 -7.70
N PHE A 951 -29.95 11.26 -6.83
CA PHE A 951 -29.77 12.66 -6.49
C PHE A 951 -28.68 13.29 -7.36
N ILE A 952 -29.00 14.42 -8.00
CA ILE A 952 -28.10 15.16 -8.89
C ILE A 952 -27.94 16.61 -8.38
N SER A 953 -26.72 16.99 -8.03
CA SER A 953 -26.36 18.35 -7.65
C SER A 953 -24.98 18.70 -8.21
N VAL A 954 -24.96 19.53 -9.24
CA VAL A 954 -23.75 19.78 -10.04
C VAL A 954 -23.34 21.25 -10.04
N ARG A 955 -22.05 21.50 -10.27
CA ARG A 955 -21.48 22.83 -10.52
C ARG A 955 -22.06 23.48 -11.79
N ASP A 956 -21.83 24.78 -11.96
CA ASP A 956 -22.47 25.55 -13.02
C ASP A 956 -22.08 25.11 -14.43
N SER A 957 -20.79 24.79 -14.67
CA SER A 957 -20.28 24.30 -15.97
C SER A 957 -20.93 22.98 -16.40
N ASP A 958 -21.22 22.11 -15.43
CA ASP A 958 -21.79 20.78 -15.63
C ASP A 958 -23.31 20.79 -15.93
N LYS A 959 -24.02 21.88 -15.61
CA LYS A 959 -25.49 21.94 -15.73
C LYS A 959 -26.01 21.62 -17.13
N THR A 960 -25.29 22.03 -18.17
CA THR A 960 -25.67 21.79 -19.57
C THR A 960 -25.72 20.30 -19.92
N ARG A 961 -24.85 19.50 -19.31
CA ARG A 961 -24.75 18.05 -19.49
C ARG A 961 -25.63 17.27 -18.51
N ALA A 962 -25.97 17.85 -17.36
CA ALA A 962 -26.75 17.19 -16.31
C ALA A 962 -28.13 16.70 -16.77
N ALA A 963 -28.81 17.44 -17.67
CA ALA A 963 -30.10 17.02 -18.23
C ALA A 963 -29.99 15.72 -19.04
N GLY A 964 -28.87 15.51 -19.75
CA GLY A 964 -28.59 14.27 -20.48
C GLY A 964 -28.47 13.07 -19.54
N ILE A 965 -27.72 13.22 -18.44
CA ILE A 965 -27.57 12.17 -17.42
C ILE A 965 -28.90 11.88 -16.73
N ALA A 966 -29.66 12.91 -16.36
CA ALA A 966 -30.99 12.74 -15.77
C ALA A 966 -31.91 11.93 -16.69
N LYS A 967 -31.90 12.22 -18.00
CA LYS A 967 -32.66 11.45 -18.98
C LYS A 967 -32.25 9.99 -19.02
N GLN A 968 -30.95 9.68 -19.09
CA GLN A 968 -30.46 8.30 -19.10
C GLN A 968 -30.93 7.53 -17.85
N LEU A 969 -30.84 8.15 -16.66
CA LEU A 969 -31.29 7.54 -15.41
C LEU A 969 -32.81 7.34 -15.34
N ILE A 970 -33.60 8.28 -15.88
CA ILE A 970 -35.07 8.12 -16.01
C ILE A 970 -35.40 6.97 -16.96
N ASP A 971 -34.70 6.86 -18.09
CA ASP A 971 -34.87 5.76 -19.05
C ASP A 971 -34.52 4.39 -18.41
N LEU A 972 -33.62 4.38 -17.43
CA LEU A 972 -33.28 3.23 -16.58
C LEU A 972 -34.25 3.03 -15.38
N GLY A 973 -35.27 3.88 -15.23
CA GLY A 973 -36.34 3.76 -14.24
C GLY A 973 -36.15 4.52 -12.93
N PHE A 974 -35.07 5.30 -12.77
CA PHE A 974 -34.83 6.07 -11.55
C PHE A 974 -35.74 7.31 -11.47
N LYS A 975 -36.11 7.67 -10.24
CA LYS A 975 -36.69 8.98 -9.92
C LYS A 975 -35.58 9.97 -9.60
N ILE A 976 -35.62 11.15 -10.20
CA ILE A 976 -34.55 12.14 -10.07
C ILE A 976 -34.88 13.16 -8.99
N LEU A 977 -33.91 13.46 -8.13
CA LEU A 977 -33.95 14.59 -7.21
C LEU A 977 -32.80 15.53 -7.50
N ALA A 978 -33.04 16.83 -7.38
CA ALA A 978 -31.99 17.80 -7.59
C ALA A 978 -32.11 19.03 -6.68
N THR A 979 -30.96 19.63 -6.36
CA THR A 979 -30.92 20.95 -5.70
C THR A 979 -31.39 22.03 -6.66
N ASP A 980 -31.91 23.15 -6.12
CA ASP A 980 -32.62 24.22 -6.87
C ASP A 980 -32.02 24.58 -8.25
N GLY A 981 -30.72 24.85 -8.31
CA GLY A 981 -30.05 25.24 -9.55
C GLY A 981 -29.99 24.13 -10.61
N THR A 982 -29.83 22.88 -10.18
CA THR A 982 -29.82 21.71 -11.08
C THR A 982 -31.25 21.29 -11.45
N PHE A 983 -32.19 21.38 -10.51
CA PHE A 983 -33.62 21.10 -10.72
C PHE A 983 -34.20 21.95 -11.84
N LYS A 984 -33.90 23.26 -11.87
CA LYS A 984 -34.36 24.18 -12.92
C LYS A 984 -33.93 23.69 -14.31
N VAL A 985 -32.65 23.35 -14.49
CA VAL A 985 -32.12 22.94 -15.80
C VAL A 985 -32.71 21.61 -16.27
N ILE A 986 -32.89 20.64 -15.38
CA ILE A 986 -33.52 19.35 -15.71
C ILE A 986 -35.00 19.54 -16.06
N SER A 987 -35.72 20.37 -15.29
CA SER A 987 -37.14 20.64 -15.51
C SER A 987 -37.39 21.44 -16.79
N ASP A 988 -36.52 22.42 -17.09
CA ASP A 988 -36.58 23.22 -18.32
C ASP A 988 -36.32 22.37 -19.57
N ALA A 989 -35.60 21.25 -19.44
CA ALA A 989 -35.44 20.23 -20.47
C ALA A 989 -36.66 19.29 -20.62
N GLY A 990 -37.72 19.48 -19.81
CA GLY A 990 -38.96 18.71 -19.86
C GLY A 990 -38.92 17.35 -19.15
N LEU A 991 -37.94 17.13 -18.28
CA LEU A 991 -37.77 15.86 -17.55
C LEU A 991 -38.39 15.91 -16.15
N GLU A 992 -38.95 14.79 -15.68
CA GLU A 992 -39.50 14.68 -14.33
C GLU A 992 -38.36 14.71 -13.29
N CYS A 993 -38.39 15.71 -12.40
CA CYS A 993 -37.41 15.89 -11.33
C CYS A 993 -38.12 16.42 -10.08
N GLU A 994 -37.69 15.98 -8.91
CA GLU A 994 -38.13 16.53 -7.62
C GLU A 994 -37.07 17.51 -7.09
N ARG A 995 -37.52 18.64 -6.52
CA ARG A 995 -36.62 19.60 -5.87
C ARG A 995 -36.35 19.16 -4.43
N VAL A 996 -35.09 19.13 -4.01
CA VAL A 996 -34.67 18.84 -2.62
C VAL A 996 -33.85 20.00 -2.04
N ASN A 997 -34.01 20.24 -0.73
CA ASN A 997 -33.28 21.29 -0.01
C ASN A 997 -31.82 20.87 0.25
N LYS A 998 -30.91 21.83 0.16
CA LYS A 998 -29.57 21.73 0.77
C LYS A 998 -29.68 21.75 2.30
N VAL A 999 -28.61 21.36 2.99
CA VAL A 999 -28.54 21.38 4.47
C VAL A 999 -28.83 22.77 5.04
N THR A 1000 -28.41 23.82 4.34
CA THR A 1000 -28.62 25.23 4.72
C THR A 1000 -30.00 25.79 4.37
N GLU A 1001 -30.82 25.06 3.62
CA GLU A 1001 -32.09 25.56 3.05
C GLU A 1001 -33.34 25.10 3.81
N GLY A 1002 -33.24 24.14 4.74
CA GLY A 1002 -34.35 23.68 5.58
C GLY A 1002 -34.39 22.16 5.80
N ARG A 1003 -35.53 21.63 6.27
CA ARG A 1003 -35.77 20.18 6.46
C ARG A 1003 -37.10 19.72 5.84
N PRO A 1004 -37.20 18.48 5.32
CA PRO A 1004 -36.08 17.54 5.15
C PRO A 1004 -35.10 18.06 4.07
N ASN A 1005 -33.80 17.87 4.29
CA ASN A 1005 -32.75 18.14 3.31
C ASN A 1005 -32.17 16.84 2.75
N ILE A 1006 -31.27 16.97 1.77
CA ILE A 1006 -30.65 15.79 1.15
C ILE A 1006 -29.91 14.88 2.14
N VAL A 1007 -29.26 15.43 3.18
CA VAL A 1007 -28.57 14.61 4.19
C VAL A 1007 -29.58 13.81 5.03
N ASP A 1008 -30.73 14.40 5.38
CA ASP A 1008 -31.83 13.68 6.04
C ASP A 1008 -32.30 12.50 5.15
N ARG A 1009 -32.48 12.73 3.85
CA ARG A 1009 -32.96 11.70 2.91
C ARG A 1009 -31.95 10.57 2.68
N ILE A 1010 -30.65 10.89 2.63
CA ILE A 1010 -29.58 9.87 2.56
C ILE A 1010 -29.61 9.01 3.83
N LYS A 1011 -29.68 9.63 5.02
CA LYS A 1011 -29.72 8.91 6.29
C LYS A 1011 -30.98 8.06 6.47
N ASN A 1012 -32.10 8.47 5.87
CA ASN A 1012 -33.34 7.68 5.84
C ASN A 1012 -33.32 6.50 4.85
N GLY A 1013 -32.24 6.32 4.08
CA GLY A 1013 -32.16 5.28 3.04
C GLY A 1013 -33.03 5.56 1.81
N GLU A 1014 -33.40 6.82 1.58
CA GLU A 1014 -34.27 7.19 0.46
C GLU A 1014 -33.50 7.39 -0.86
N ILE A 1015 -32.18 7.62 -0.79
CA ILE A 1015 -31.30 7.92 -1.92
C ILE A 1015 -30.41 6.71 -2.23
N HIS A 1016 -30.32 6.36 -3.51
CA HIS A 1016 -29.64 5.13 -3.97
C HIS A 1016 -28.42 5.41 -4.87
N LEU A 1017 -28.36 6.61 -5.46
CA LEU A 1017 -27.23 7.09 -6.25
C LEU A 1017 -27.05 8.58 -6.00
N VAL A 1018 -25.80 9.01 -5.77
CA VAL A 1018 -25.43 10.42 -5.59
C VAL A 1018 -24.51 10.85 -6.73
N ILE A 1019 -24.88 11.93 -7.42
CA ILE A 1019 -24.05 12.63 -8.40
C ILE A 1019 -23.83 14.04 -7.88
N ASN A 1020 -22.65 14.29 -7.31
CA ASN A 1020 -22.33 15.58 -6.68
C ASN A 1020 -21.02 16.18 -7.19
N THR A 1021 -21.10 17.12 -8.13
CA THR A 1021 -19.94 17.86 -8.64
C THR A 1021 -19.86 19.24 -8.00
N THR A 1022 -18.65 19.73 -7.73
CA THR A 1022 -18.41 20.97 -6.98
C THR A 1022 -17.28 21.78 -7.60
N GLU A 1023 -17.28 23.09 -7.37
CA GLU A 1023 -16.25 24.02 -7.86
C GLU A 1023 -15.95 25.09 -6.81
N GLY A 1024 -14.67 25.28 -6.50
CA GLY A 1024 -14.20 26.21 -5.47
C GLY A 1024 -14.40 25.71 -4.03
N LYS A 1025 -13.56 26.19 -3.11
CA LYS A 1025 -13.49 25.68 -1.72
C LYS A 1025 -14.79 25.82 -0.94
N LYS A 1026 -15.47 26.96 -1.06
CA LYS A 1026 -16.72 27.20 -0.32
C LYS A 1026 -17.82 26.20 -0.72
N ALA A 1027 -17.97 25.94 -2.02
CA ALA A 1027 -18.95 24.96 -2.48
C ALA A 1027 -18.59 23.54 -2.05
N GLN A 1028 -17.30 23.20 -2.03
CA GLN A 1028 -16.80 21.92 -1.51
C GLN A 1028 -17.15 21.76 -0.02
N GLU A 1029 -16.85 22.76 0.82
CA GLU A 1029 -17.17 22.77 2.25
C GLU A 1029 -18.69 22.65 2.49
N ASP A 1030 -19.50 23.44 1.78
CA ASP A 1030 -20.97 23.43 1.91
C ASP A 1030 -21.60 22.07 1.54
N SER A 1031 -20.93 21.29 0.69
CA SER A 1031 -21.40 19.99 0.19
C SER A 1031 -20.73 18.78 0.83
N PHE A 1032 -19.71 18.98 1.68
CA PHE A 1032 -18.99 17.92 2.40
C PHE A 1032 -19.94 16.96 3.12
N SER A 1033 -20.96 17.50 3.80
CA SER A 1033 -21.96 16.71 4.52
C SER A 1033 -22.70 15.69 3.65
N ILE A 1034 -22.91 15.98 2.35
CA ILE A 1034 -23.56 15.09 1.40
C ILE A 1034 -22.65 13.89 1.12
N ARG A 1035 -21.40 14.15 0.72
CA ARG A 1035 -20.44 13.10 0.37
C ARG A 1035 -20.09 12.23 1.58
N ARG A 1036 -19.90 12.84 2.76
CA ARG A 1036 -19.70 12.11 4.01
C ARG A 1036 -20.89 11.21 4.34
N SER A 1037 -22.11 11.72 4.22
CA SER A 1037 -23.31 10.92 4.51
C SER A 1037 -23.52 9.80 3.48
N ALA A 1038 -23.17 10.02 2.21
CA ALA A 1038 -23.21 8.99 1.19
C ALA A 1038 -22.22 7.86 1.48
N LEU A 1039 -20.97 8.21 1.83
CA LEU A 1039 -19.95 7.24 2.25
C LEU A 1039 -20.40 6.44 3.48
N GLN A 1040 -20.91 7.13 4.52
CA GLN A 1040 -21.42 6.48 5.74
C GLN A 1040 -22.65 5.60 5.47
N GLY A 1041 -23.54 6.02 4.56
CA GLY A 1041 -24.73 5.25 4.18
C GLY A 1041 -24.47 4.18 3.12
N LYS A 1042 -23.21 3.98 2.69
CA LYS A 1042 -22.83 3.07 1.60
C LYS A 1042 -23.64 3.31 0.31
N VAL A 1043 -23.93 4.58 0.02
CA VAL A 1043 -24.61 5.02 -1.20
C VAL A 1043 -23.54 5.41 -2.20
N TYR A 1044 -23.53 4.74 -3.36
CA TYR A 1044 -22.56 5.04 -4.42
C TYR A 1044 -22.62 6.52 -4.81
N ASN A 1045 -21.45 7.16 -4.79
CA ASN A 1045 -21.30 8.58 -5.04
C ASN A 1045 -20.24 8.81 -6.12
N THR A 1046 -20.62 9.53 -7.18
CA THR A 1046 -19.66 10.08 -8.15
C THR A 1046 -19.54 11.59 -7.99
N THR A 1047 -18.30 12.08 -8.02
CA THR A 1047 -17.98 13.51 -7.92
C THR A 1047 -17.69 14.17 -9.27
N THR A 1048 -17.89 13.42 -10.37
CA THR A 1048 -17.72 13.90 -11.75
C THR A 1048 -18.91 13.54 -12.63
N LEU A 1049 -19.18 14.36 -13.64
CA LEU A 1049 -20.19 14.05 -14.64
C LEU A 1049 -19.78 12.92 -15.60
N ASN A 1050 -18.48 12.79 -15.89
CA ASN A 1050 -18.00 11.68 -16.71
C ASN A 1050 -18.18 10.34 -15.99
N GLY A 1051 -17.89 10.28 -14.68
CA GLY A 1051 -18.19 9.13 -13.85
C GLY A 1051 -19.69 8.83 -13.80
N ALA A 1052 -20.55 9.85 -13.79
CA ALA A 1052 -22.00 9.64 -13.87
C ALA A 1052 -22.45 9.02 -15.20
N ASP A 1053 -21.84 9.39 -16.33
CA ASP A 1053 -22.10 8.77 -17.62
C ASP A 1053 -21.63 7.30 -17.64
N ALA A 1054 -20.43 7.02 -17.12
CA ALA A 1054 -19.91 5.66 -16.99
C ALA A 1054 -20.83 4.77 -16.12
N VAL A 1055 -21.37 5.30 -15.03
CA VAL A 1055 -22.38 4.63 -14.19
C VAL A 1055 -23.64 4.29 -14.99
N CYS A 1056 -24.14 5.21 -15.82
CA CYS A 1056 -25.32 4.94 -16.65
C CYS A 1056 -25.04 3.81 -17.65
N GLN A 1057 -23.87 3.80 -18.29
CA GLN A 1057 -23.45 2.74 -19.20
C GLN A 1057 -23.32 1.38 -18.48
N ALA A 1058 -22.80 1.37 -17.27
CA ALA A 1058 -22.69 0.16 -16.44
C ALA A 1058 -24.07 -0.35 -15.98
N LEU A 1059 -24.98 0.53 -15.56
CA LEU A 1059 -26.35 0.15 -15.16
C LEU A 1059 -27.16 -0.42 -16.32
N ALA A 1060 -26.84 -0.06 -17.57
CA ALA A 1060 -27.47 -0.61 -18.76
C ALA A 1060 -27.01 -2.06 -19.10
N ILE A 1061 -25.97 -2.58 -18.44
CA ILE A 1061 -25.47 -3.94 -18.66
C ILE A 1061 -26.43 -4.97 -18.06
N LYS A 1062 -26.65 -6.04 -18.82
CA LYS A 1062 -27.48 -7.17 -18.39
C LYS A 1062 -26.69 -8.09 -17.45
N LEU A 1063 -27.25 -8.33 -16.27
CA LEU A 1063 -26.72 -9.30 -15.29
C LEU A 1063 -27.36 -10.70 -15.47
N PRO A 1064 -26.68 -11.80 -15.07
CA PRO A 1064 -25.30 -11.86 -14.59
C PRO A 1064 -24.28 -11.68 -15.73
N MET A 1065 -23.08 -11.18 -15.40
CA MET A 1065 -21.98 -11.00 -16.36
C MET A 1065 -21.16 -12.28 -16.52
N ASP A 1066 -20.50 -12.44 -17.66
CA ASP A 1066 -19.55 -13.54 -17.90
C ASP A 1066 -18.26 -13.33 -17.08
N VAL A 1067 -17.48 -14.40 -16.86
CA VAL A 1067 -16.14 -14.35 -16.25
C VAL A 1067 -15.05 -14.70 -17.26
N TYR A 1068 -14.01 -13.87 -17.32
CA TYR A 1068 -12.94 -13.97 -18.31
C TYR A 1068 -11.64 -14.47 -17.68
N ARG A 1069 -11.07 -15.51 -18.29
CA ARG A 1069 -9.76 -16.04 -17.91
C ARG A 1069 -8.70 -15.25 -18.66
N LEU A 1070 -7.71 -14.71 -17.95
CA LEU A 1070 -6.67 -13.84 -18.51
C LEU A 1070 -5.88 -14.52 -19.64
N GLN A 1071 -5.58 -15.81 -19.48
CA GLN A 1071 -4.88 -16.62 -20.49
C GLN A 1071 -5.69 -16.84 -21.79
N ASP A 1072 -7.00 -16.59 -21.80
CA ASP A 1072 -7.83 -16.67 -23.01
C ASP A 1072 -7.92 -15.32 -23.73
N LEU A 1073 -7.78 -14.22 -22.99
CA LEU A 1073 -7.84 -12.85 -23.53
C LEU A 1073 -6.58 -12.46 -24.31
N THR A 1074 -5.48 -13.18 -24.07
CA THR A 1074 -4.13 -12.86 -24.55
C THR A 1074 -3.64 -13.81 -25.66
N LYS A 1075 -4.48 -14.76 -26.10
CA LYS A 1075 -4.16 -15.76 -27.15
C LYS A 1075 -4.39 -15.26 -28.60
N GLY A 1076 -4.47 -13.95 -28.80
CA GLY A 1076 -4.76 -13.31 -30.09
C GLY A 1076 -3.53 -12.99 -30.90
#